data_AF-A0A5N7DN81-F1
#
_entry.id   AF-A0A5N7DN81-F1
#
_cell.length_a   1.000
_cell.length_b   1.000
_cell.length_c   1.000
_cell.angle_alpha   90.00
_cell.angle_beta   90.00
_cell.angle_gamma   90.00
#
_symmetry.space_group_name_H-M   'P 1'
#
loop_
_entity.id
_entity.type
_entity.pdbx_description
1 polymer ?
#
loop_
_entity_poly.entity_id
_entity_poly.type
_entity_poly.pdbx_seq_one_letter_code
_entity_poly.pdbx_strand_id
1 'polypeptide(L)'
;MARISHSRRLPSQSSSPEPSSDKENRQNSARVEKRSQAQTMTSGANAKRQRLSNRASNIQSGSQSQITLSQQERVKQFYDPDQDEKERRRVRKGLRDLTRELHDSRSEYMQPGNHGIRDTIQKANEYFQEVKQTSDATIDSRLLVSAADLSYKKTAHLVLGDASAGIDVDEFVSKCISFMRGAPEDSQAMMSSTQRRRGQASGRSQADPNDSDEDQGDAMNWDWLGRSACFRHNARPSISGFLLGPLSVQKRTRQLTQRRARERIDPSQAVRPQELREEDLDRQEASNLTTMCTSINKLLAKTQNAGQDMVERLLSQLEEEPTDDMVQEVMAQHHVADDGGVPLFHFCINPRSFGQSVENLFYVSFLVRDGTVGIQVDSRQLPTLHAAKPYAPNEAQRKGVQKHQAIFSLDFETWRDLIEVYDIKESIIPHREEEQHENTGRGWYVKLASGAIAVFSPVSLTPEVREAVSSLGGDLKYIAALDLEHHINITPWKEAYPDAEIIAPEGLYEKRQSNPEYKDAPFQHVFRKENYGQQKISEEFDSEFETEYVYGHPSRELVFLHKRSHTLIEADLLFNLPAREQYSKTGESATSGLLTKIISPLLSTNAPATWQKRFVWYILSSGDRKAFNESVRRIDKWDFNRLIPCHGDVVESGAKGVFRTVMEWHLEGRKNI
;
A
#
# COMPACT_ATOMS: atom_id res chain seq x y z
N MET A 1 1.46 -7.01 82.57
CA MET A 1 0.71 -7.73 83.63
C MET A 1 -0.59 -8.22 82.97
N ALA A 2 -0.78 -9.53 82.77
CA ALA A 2 -1.37 -10.50 83.72
C ALA A 2 -2.90 -10.36 83.80
N ARG A 3 -3.75 -11.39 83.70
CA ARG A 3 -3.66 -12.86 83.43
C ARG A 3 -4.95 -13.24 82.66
N ILE A 4 -5.17 -14.40 82.02
CA ILE A 4 -5.17 -15.81 82.51
C ILE A 4 -4.78 -16.75 81.34
N SER A 5 -4.46 -18.02 81.63
CA SER A 5 -4.04 -19.05 80.67
C SER A 5 -4.68 -20.42 81.00
N HIS A 6 -4.26 -21.49 80.30
CA HIS A 6 -4.63 -22.92 80.48
C HIS A 6 -5.95 -23.37 79.78
N SER A 7 -6.09 -24.61 79.27
CA SER A 7 -5.10 -25.69 79.02
C SER A 7 -5.60 -26.83 78.11
N ARG A 8 -4.94 -27.02 76.95
CA ARG A 8 -4.26 -28.27 76.50
C ARG A 8 -4.90 -29.64 76.85
N ARG A 9 -5.25 -30.46 75.84
CA ARG A 9 -4.86 -31.90 75.70
C ARG A 9 -5.25 -32.53 74.34
N LEU A 10 -4.35 -33.39 73.85
CA LEU A 10 -4.54 -34.49 72.87
C LEU A 10 -4.72 -35.82 73.67
N PRO A 11 -5.09 -37.00 73.13
CA PRO A 11 -4.80 -37.52 71.77
C PRO A 11 -5.94 -38.35 71.12
N SER A 12 -5.58 -39.29 70.23
CA SER A 12 -6.43 -40.11 69.35
C SER A 12 -6.87 -41.47 69.91
N GLN A 13 -8.01 -42.00 69.44
CA GLN A 13 -8.12 -43.34 68.80
C GLN A 13 -9.53 -43.63 68.22
N SER A 14 -9.69 -44.79 67.57
CA SER A 14 -10.72 -45.18 66.59
C SER A 14 -11.90 -46.00 67.12
N SER A 15 -13.00 -46.07 66.35
CA SER A 15 -13.79 -47.31 66.13
C SER A 15 -14.75 -47.18 64.92
N SER A 16 -15.06 -48.30 64.26
CA SER A 16 -15.97 -48.46 63.09
C SER A 16 -17.17 -49.36 63.47
N PRO A 17 -18.20 -49.61 62.61
CA PRO A 17 -18.06 -50.55 61.48
C PRO A 17 -18.92 -50.34 60.20
N GLU A 18 -18.39 -50.85 59.07
CA GLU A 18 -18.98 -51.73 58.01
C GLU A 18 -20.48 -52.15 58.09
N PRO A 19 -21.21 -52.36 56.95
CA PRO A 19 -20.90 -53.47 56.03
C PRO A 19 -21.09 -53.28 54.49
N SER A 20 -20.02 -53.62 53.74
CA SER A 20 -19.87 -54.75 52.78
C SER A 20 -20.96 -55.17 51.75
N SER A 21 -20.47 -55.77 50.64
CA SER A 21 -21.10 -56.81 49.78
C SER A 21 -21.92 -56.34 48.54
N ASP A 22 -21.86 -56.92 47.33
CA ASP A 22 -20.84 -57.71 46.58
C ASP A 22 -21.29 -57.90 45.09
N LYS A 23 -20.37 -58.04 44.12
CA LYS A 23 -20.57 -58.67 42.77
C LYS A 23 -21.69 -58.11 41.82
N GLU A 24 -21.88 -58.54 40.55
CA GLU A 24 -21.12 -59.42 39.65
C GLU A 24 -21.21 -58.98 38.16
N ASN A 25 -20.45 -59.69 37.31
CA ASN A 25 -20.36 -59.62 35.86
C ASN A 25 -21.64 -60.09 35.14
N ARG A 26 -22.01 -59.51 33.96
CA ARG A 26 -22.72 -60.26 32.91
C ARG A 26 -22.70 -59.64 31.51
N GLN A 27 -22.64 -60.53 30.52
CA GLN A 27 -22.77 -60.27 29.08
C GLN A 27 -24.19 -60.63 28.60
N ASN A 28 -24.68 -59.93 27.56
CA ASN A 28 -25.43 -60.44 26.40
C ASN A 28 -25.95 -59.20 25.62
N SER A 29 -25.88 -59.04 24.29
CA SER A 29 -25.70 -59.93 23.12
C SER A 29 -26.97 -60.58 22.56
N ALA A 30 -27.56 -59.91 21.56
CA ALA A 30 -28.54 -60.39 20.57
C ALA A 30 -28.49 -59.39 19.39
N ARG A 31 -28.28 -59.69 18.09
CA ARG A 31 -28.22 -60.97 17.34
C ARG A 31 -29.55 -61.73 17.44
N VAL A 32 -30.24 -62.17 16.39
CA VAL A 32 -29.89 -62.90 15.14
C VAL A 32 -31.02 -62.52 14.10
N GLU A 33 -30.99 -62.65 12.77
CA GLU A 33 -30.58 -63.76 11.88
C GLU A 33 -30.27 -63.36 10.42
N LYS A 34 -29.73 -64.31 9.64
CA LYS A 34 -29.60 -64.30 8.17
C LYS A 34 -30.13 -65.62 7.58
N ARG A 35 -30.84 -65.55 6.45
CA ARG A 35 -31.02 -66.62 5.43
C ARG A 35 -31.40 -65.92 4.10
N SER A 36 -30.91 -66.22 2.89
CA SER A 36 -30.26 -67.38 2.23
C SER A 36 -31.20 -68.58 2.01
N GLN A 37 -31.31 -69.23 0.84
CA GLN A 37 -30.63 -69.11 -0.48
C GLN A 37 -31.72 -68.90 -1.59
N ALA A 38 -31.57 -69.03 -2.92
CA ALA A 38 -30.54 -69.50 -3.86
C ALA A 38 -30.66 -68.66 -5.19
N GLN A 39 -30.20 -69.00 -6.41
CA GLN A 39 -29.49 -70.16 -6.99
C GLN A 39 -28.60 -69.70 -8.17
N THR A 40 -27.54 -70.44 -8.52
CA THR A 40 -26.63 -70.19 -9.67
C THR A 40 -27.25 -70.63 -11.01
N MET A 41 -26.76 -70.27 -12.22
CA MET A 41 -25.45 -69.77 -12.71
C MET A 41 -25.60 -68.36 -13.39
N THR A 42 -24.69 -67.73 -14.17
CA THR A 42 -23.48 -68.10 -14.95
C THR A 42 -22.38 -67.02 -15.00
N SER A 43 -21.12 -67.48 -15.14
CA SER A 43 -19.90 -66.84 -15.70
C SER A 43 -19.86 -65.32 -15.99
N GLY A 44 -18.99 -64.60 -15.25
CA GLY A 44 -18.40 -63.31 -15.61
C GLY A 44 -17.20 -63.00 -14.69
N ALA A 45 -16.03 -62.69 -15.24
CA ALA A 45 -14.78 -62.62 -14.47
C ALA A 45 -14.58 -61.28 -13.72
N ASN A 46 -13.90 -61.33 -12.57
CA ASN A 46 -13.60 -60.17 -11.72
C ASN A 46 -12.64 -59.17 -12.39
N ALA A 47 -13.11 -57.95 -12.65
CA ALA A 47 -12.27 -56.80 -12.98
C ALA A 47 -12.09 -55.87 -11.77
N LYS A 48 -10.99 -56.01 -11.02
CA LYS A 48 -10.56 -54.96 -10.06
C LYS A 48 -10.24 -53.67 -10.84
N ARG A 49 -10.54 -52.51 -10.25
CA ARG A 49 -10.16 -51.19 -10.80
C ARG A 49 -8.68 -51.19 -11.24
N GLN A 50 -8.45 -51.00 -12.54
CA GLN A 50 -7.10 -50.81 -13.09
C GLN A 50 -6.48 -49.52 -12.55
N ARG A 51 -5.14 -49.50 -12.43
CA ARG A 51 -4.38 -48.27 -12.16
C ARG A 51 -4.43 -47.34 -13.38
N LEU A 52 -4.36 -46.03 -13.12
CA LEU A 52 -4.38 -44.97 -14.13
C LEU A 52 -3.19 -44.95 -15.11
N SER A 53 -2.22 -45.86 -14.95
CA SER A 53 -1.05 -46.03 -15.83
C SER A 53 -1.36 -46.54 -17.24
N ASN A 54 -2.54 -47.14 -17.46
CA ASN A 54 -2.85 -47.87 -18.70
C ASN A 54 -3.78 -47.12 -19.65
N ARG A 55 -3.96 -45.80 -19.49
CA ARG A 55 -4.66 -44.98 -20.50
C ARG A 55 -3.67 -44.57 -21.58
N ALA A 56 -3.70 -45.26 -22.72
CA ALA A 56 -2.86 -44.94 -23.87
C ALA A 56 -3.02 -43.46 -24.26
N SER A 57 -1.89 -42.77 -24.42
CA SER A 57 -1.84 -41.38 -24.86
C SER A 57 -2.04 -41.31 -26.38
N ASN A 58 -3.14 -40.71 -26.83
CA ASN A 58 -3.28 -40.30 -28.23
C ASN A 58 -2.32 -39.13 -28.52
N ILE A 59 -1.07 -39.45 -28.80
CA ILE A 59 -0.13 -38.56 -29.48
C ILE A 59 -0.04 -39.08 -30.91
N GLN A 60 -0.73 -38.40 -31.82
CA GLN A 60 -0.71 -38.75 -33.24
C GLN A 60 0.58 -38.18 -33.87
N SER A 61 1.24 -38.99 -34.70
CA SER A 61 2.63 -38.79 -35.11
C SER A 61 2.92 -37.44 -35.77
N GLY A 62 3.81 -36.66 -35.16
CA GLY A 62 4.42 -35.45 -35.73
C GLY A 62 5.88 -35.34 -35.30
N SER A 63 6.78 -35.15 -36.28
CA SER A 63 8.22 -34.85 -36.15
C SER A 63 8.97 -35.49 -34.96
N GLN A 64 9.62 -36.63 -35.19
CA GLN A 64 10.65 -37.16 -34.29
C GLN A 64 11.90 -36.25 -34.27
N SER A 65 11.95 -35.28 -33.37
CA SER A 65 13.21 -34.71 -32.92
C SER A 65 13.94 -35.74 -32.05
N GLN A 66 15.07 -36.25 -32.53
CA GLN A 66 15.88 -37.22 -31.80
C GLN A 66 16.49 -36.58 -30.55
N ILE A 67 15.84 -36.77 -29.40
CA ILE A 67 16.43 -36.44 -28.09
C ILE A 67 17.68 -37.30 -27.95
N THR A 68 18.85 -36.66 -27.93
CA THR A 68 20.14 -37.36 -27.82
C THR A 68 20.22 -38.12 -26.49
N LEU A 69 21.01 -39.20 -26.42
CA LEU A 69 21.26 -39.92 -25.17
C LEU A 69 21.68 -38.97 -24.03
N SER A 70 22.56 -38.00 -24.34
CA SER A 70 22.99 -36.95 -23.41
C SER A 70 21.88 -36.06 -22.84
N GLN A 71 20.73 -35.96 -23.52
CA GLN A 71 19.55 -35.23 -23.03
C GLN A 71 18.64 -36.15 -22.22
N GLN A 72 18.50 -37.43 -22.58
CA GLN A 72 17.77 -38.41 -21.77
C GLN A 72 18.44 -38.62 -20.40
N GLU A 73 19.76 -38.70 -20.37
CA GLU A 73 20.58 -38.74 -19.15
C GLU A 73 20.37 -37.49 -18.28
N ARG A 74 20.35 -36.29 -18.90
CA ARG A 74 20.10 -35.02 -18.20
C ARG A 74 18.68 -34.88 -17.65
N VAL A 75 17.67 -35.53 -18.24
CA VAL A 75 16.32 -35.60 -17.64
C VAL A 75 16.32 -36.54 -16.43
N LYS A 76 16.90 -37.74 -16.56
CA LYS A 76 17.04 -38.71 -15.45
C LYS A 76 17.87 -38.19 -14.27
N GLN A 77 18.74 -37.20 -14.49
CA GLN A 77 19.45 -36.50 -13.41
C GLN A 77 18.50 -35.85 -12.38
N PHE A 78 17.31 -35.39 -12.79
CA PHE A 78 16.35 -34.69 -11.92
C PHE A 78 15.06 -35.48 -11.66
N TYR A 79 14.63 -36.34 -12.60
CA TYR A 79 13.45 -37.17 -12.41
C TYR A 79 13.58 -38.51 -13.13
N ASP A 80 13.44 -39.61 -12.38
CA ASP A 80 13.44 -40.97 -12.91
C ASP A 80 12.27 -41.79 -12.32
N PRO A 81 11.22 -42.09 -13.10
CA PRO A 81 10.09 -42.89 -12.65
C PRO A 81 10.49 -44.35 -12.36
N ASP A 82 11.59 -44.82 -12.96
CA ASP A 82 12.06 -46.21 -12.94
C ASP A 82 13.31 -46.42 -12.04
N GLN A 83 13.61 -45.46 -11.15
CA GLN A 83 14.71 -45.54 -10.17
C GLN A 83 14.67 -46.86 -9.37
N ASP A 84 15.84 -47.49 -9.17
CA ASP A 84 15.96 -48.76 -8.43
C ASP A 84 15.30 -48.69 -7.05
N GLU A 85 14.54 -49.74 -6.73
CA GLU A 85 13.71 -49.73 -5.53
C GLU A 85 14.56 -49.80 -4.24
N LYS A 86 15.77 -50.35 -4.26
CA LYS A 86 16.65 -50.43 -3.09
C LYS A 86 17.32 -49.09 -2.83
N GLU A 87 17.83 -48.43 -3.88
CA GLU A 87 18.34 -47.06 -3.83
C GLU A 87 17.27 -46.10 -3.27
N ARG A 88 16.08 -46.12 -3.89
CA ARG A 88 14.95 -45.30 -3.44
C ARG A 88 14.53 -45.61 -2.00
N ARG A 89 14.51 -46.89 -1.59
CA ARG A 89 14.23 -47.28 -0.19
C ARG A 89 15.32 -46.77 0.77
N ARG A 90 16.60 -46.73 0.36
CA ARG A 90 17.72 -46.16 1.14
C ARG A 90 17.51 -44.66 1.37
N VAL A 91 17.27 -43.88 0.31
CA VAL A 91 17.02 -42.42 0.40
C VAL A 91 15.82 -42.12 1.28
N ARG A 92 14.69 -42.80 1.04
CA ARG A 92 13.47 -42.66 1.86
C ARG A 92 13.68 -43.04 3.32
N LYS A 93 14.58 -43.98 3.62
CA LYS A 93 14.95 -44.32 5.00
C LYS A 93 15.80 -43.20 5.61
N GLY A 94 16.85 -42.76 4.93
CA GLY A 94 17.74 -41.68 5.37
C GLY A 94 16.99 -40.41 5.76
N LEU A 95 16.16 -39.87 4.87
CA LEU A 95 15.36 -38.67 5.14
C LEU A 95 14.37 -38.83 6.32
N ARG A 96 13.85 -40.04 6.55
CA ARG A 96 12.97 -40.34 7.70
C ARG A 96 13.75 -40.52 9.01
N ASP A 97 14.94 -41.10 8.93
CA ASP A 97 15.84 -41.23 10.08
C ASP A 97 16.34 -39.84 10.51
N LEU A 98 16.69 -38.95 9.57
CA LEU A 98 16.98 -37.53 9.85
C LEU A 98 15.78 -36.78 10.44
N THR A 99 14.58 -36.97 9.89
CA THR A 99 13.35 -36.38 10.45
C THR A 99 13.11 -36.81 11.89
N ARG A 100 13.45 -38.06 12.23
CA ARG A 100 13.37 -38.56 13.61
C ARG A 100 14.49 -37.97 14.48
N GLU A 101 15.73 -38.00 14.03
CA GLU A 101 16.91 -37.42 14.74
C GLU A 101 16.65 -35.95 15.12
N LEU A 102 16.14 -35.14 14.19
CA LEU A 102 15.77 -33.73 14.39
C LEU A 102 14.65 -33.51 15.42
N HIS A 103 13.71 -34.45 15.54
CA HIS A 103 12.60 -34.37 16.49
C HIS A 103 12.98 -34.90 17.88
N ASP A 104 13.71 -36.01 17.95
CA ASP A 104 14.14 -36.65 19.19
C ASP A 104 15.20 -35.79 19.91
N SER A 105 16.20 -35.27 19.18
CA SER A 105 17.26 -34.39 19.71
C SER A 105 16.87 -32.91 19.79
N ARG A 106 15.59 -32.54 19.60
CA ARG A 106 15.12 -31.15 19.51
C ARG A 106 15.65 -30.25 20.64
N SER A 107 15.59 -30.72 21.89
CA SER A 107 15.99 -29.94 23.08
C SER A 107 17.51 -29.75 23.21
N GLU A 108 18.30 -30.67 22.65
CA GLU A 108 19.76 -30.58 22.58
C GLU A 108 20.20 -29.66 21.43
N TYR A 109 19.55 -29.79 20.28
CA TYR A 109 19.80 -28.98 19.10
C TYR A 109 19.47 -27.50 19.31
N MET A 110 18.58 -27.15 20.24
CA MET A 110 18.33 -25.77 20.67
C MET A 110 19.53 -25.13 21.40
N GLN A 111 20.40 -25.90 22.06
CA GLN A 111 21.43 -25.36 22.96
C GLN A 111 22.50 -24.51 22.24
N PRO A 112 23.04 -23.46 22.88
CA PRO A 112 24.20 -22.72 22.37
C PRO A 112 25.36 -23.65 21.96
N GLY A 113 26.04 -23.33 20.87
CA GLY A 113 27.15 -24.15 20.34
C GLY A 113 26.77 -25.46 19.65
N ASN A 114 25.58 -26.02 19.88
CA ASN A 114 25.15 -27.24 19.18
C ASN A 114 24.89 -26.97 17.68
N HIS A 115 25.44 -27.81 16.79
CA HIS A 115 25.34 -27.65 15.33
C HIS A 115 24.35 -28.61 14.64
N GLY A 116 23.69 -29.49 15.38
CA GLY A 116 22.89 -30.61 14.83
C GLY A 116 21.82 -30.22 13.80
N ILE A 117 21.23 -29.02 13.88
CA ILE A 117 20.28 -28.53 12.87
C ILE A 117 20.98 -28.29 11.51
N ARG A 118 22.14 -27.62 11.52
CA ARG A 118 22.97 -27.39 10.32
C ARG A 118 23.43 -28.73 9.74
N ASP A 119 23.90 -29.61 10.61
CA ASP A 119 24.48 -30.90 10.20
C ASP A 119 23.38 -31.85 9.67
N THR A 120 22.15 -31.74 10.17
CA THR A 120 20.95 -32.39 9.60
C THR A 120 20.64 -31.87 8.20
N ILE A 121 20.68 -30.55 7.98
CA ILE A 121 20.48 -29.95 6.65
C ILE A 121 21.59 -30.38 5.67
N GLN A 122 22.83 -30.48 6.14
CA GLN A 122 23.94 -30.99 5.31
C GLN A 122 23.73 -32.46 4.90
N LYS A 123 23.41 -33.35 5.84
CA LYS A 123 23.02 -34.74 5.54
C LYS A 123 21.80 -34.82 4.60
N ALA A 124 20.83 -33.90 4.73
CA ALA A 124 19.66 -33.85 3.84
C ALA A 124 20.06 -33.49 2.41
N ASN A 125 20.95 -32.50 2.21
CA ASN A 125 21.48 -32.13 0.89
C ASN A 125 22.27 -33.28 0.21
N GLU A 126 22.89 -34.18 0.99
CA GLU A 126 23.51 -35.40 0.47
C GLU A 126 22.45 -36.36 -0.07
N TYR A 127 21.40 -36.68 0.71
CA TYR A 127 20.29 -37.52 0.25
C TYR A 127 19.48 -36.91 -0.91
N PHE A 128 19.34 -35.58 -0.96
CA PHE A 128 18.58 -34.87 -1.99
C PHE A 128 19.12 -35.13 -3.41
N GLN A 129 20.43 -35.33 -3.56
CA GLN A 129 21.04 -35.67 -4.85
C GLN A 129 20.50 -36.99 -5.45
N GLU A 130 20.04 -37.91 -4.61
CA GLU A 130 19.46 -39.20 -4.99
C GLU A 130 17.91 -39.17 -5.03
N VAL A 131 17.26 -38.03 -4.76
CA VAL A 131 15.79 -37.91 -4.85
C VAL A 131 15.37 -37.72 -6.31
N LYS A 132 14.96 -38.80 -6.97
CA LYS A 132 14.49 -38.78 -8.38
C LYS A 132 12.96 -38.81 -8.55
N GLN A 133 12.17 -38.77 -7.47
CA GLN A 133 10.70 -38.82 -7.54
C GLN A 133 10.01 -37.79 -6.65
N THR A 134 8.98 -37.14 -7.20
CA THR A 134 8.20 -36.07 -6.55
C THR A 134 7.62 -36.46 -5.20
N SER A 135 7.16 -37.71 -5.03
CA SER A 135 6.63 -38.21 -3.75
C SER A 135 7.68 -38.21 -2.63
N ASP A 136 8.95 -38.34 -2.97
CA ASP A 136 10.05 -38.46 -2.01
C ASP A 136 10.66 -37.09 -1.68
N ALA A 137 10.64 -36.16 -2.63
CA ALA A 137 10.87 -34.73 -2.37
C ALA A 137 9.89 -34.16 -1.32
N THR A 138 8.66 -34.70 -1.18
CA THR A 138 7.75 -34.27 -0.10
C THR A 138 8.22 -34.63 1.31
N ILE A 139 9.09 -35.63 1.47
CA ILE A 139 9.69 -36.00 2.75
C ILE A 139 10.79 -35.00 3.10
N ASP A 140 11.66 -34.71 2.14
CA ASP A 140 12.73 -33.72 2.24
C ASP A 140 12.20 -32.31 2.51
N SER A 141 11.21 -31.84 1.73
CA SER A 141 10.58 -30.53 1.94
C SER A 141 9.98 -30.39 3.35
N ARG A 142 9.49 -31.48 3.95
CA ARG A 142 8.97 -31.47 5.32
C ARG A 142 10.10 -31.41 6.35
N LEU A 143 11.20 -32.14 6.14
CA LEU A 143 12.41 -32.06 6.96
C LEU A 143 12.97 -30.63 6.97
N LEU A 144 13.05 -29.98 5.81
CA LEU A 144 13.52 -28.61 5.67
C LEU A 144 12.63 -27.60 6.41
N VAL A 145 11.30 -27.72 6.33
CA VAL A 145 10.36 -26.87 7.09
C VAL A 145 10.50 -27.08 8.59
N SER A 146 10.63 -28.33 9.08
CA SER A 146 10.88 -28.60 10.50
C SER A 146 12.23 -28.05 10.98
N ALA A 147 13.27 -28.11 10.15
CA ALA A 147 14.58 -27.55 10.47
C ALA A 147 14.57 -26.01 10.49
N ALA A 148 13.77 -25.37 9.62
CA ALA A 148 13.56 -23.93 9.61
C ALA A 148 12.80 -23.44 10.86
N ASP A 149 11.72 -24.12 11.29
CA ASP A 149 11.02 -23.84 12.56
C ASP A 149 11.98 -23.89 13.76
N LEU A 150 12.81 -24.93 13.81
CA LEU A 150 13.76 -25.12 14.90
C LEU A 150 14.90 -24.09 14.84
N SER A 151 15.37 -23.71 13.65
CA SER A 151 16.36 -22.65 13.45
C SER A 151 15.85 -21.27 13.88
N TYR A 152 14.60 -20.95 13.57
CA TYR A 152 13.95 -19.71 14.01
C TYR A 152 13.83 -19.68 15.54
N LYS A 153 13.33 -20.76 16.15
CA LYS A 153 13.19 -20.86 17.61
C LYS A 153 14.53 -20.82 18.33
N LYS A 154 15.57 -21.47 17.78
CA LYS A 154 16.94 -21.36 18.30
C LYS A 154 17.48 -19.93 18.19
N THR A 155 17.27 -19.27 17.05
CA THR A 155 17.70 -17.87 16.87
C THR A 155 17.01 -16.95 17.87
N ALA A 156 15.71 -17.12 18.09
CA ALA A 156 14.97 -16.36 19.11
C ALA A 156 15.53 -16.59 20.52
N HIS A 157 15.79 -17.84 20.91
CA HIS A 157 16.38 -18.20 22.21
C HIS A 157 17.79 -17.63 22.41
N LEU A 158 18.64 -17.66 21.36
CA LEU A 158 19.99 -17.11 21.40
C LEU A 158 20.03 -15.57 21.43
N VAL A 159 19.02 -14.89 20.87
CA VAL A 159 18.96 -13.42 20.81
C VAL A 159 18.22 -12.82 22.02
N LEU A 160 17.20 -13.51 22.55
CA LEU A 160 16.32 -13.00 23.60
C LEU A 160 16.54 -13.67 24.97
N GLY A 161 17.36 -14.73 25.04
CA GLY A 161 17.58 -15.51 26.24
C GLY A 161 16.54 -16.62 26.46
N ASP A 162 16.50 -17.14 27.68
CA ASP A 162 15.65 -18.28 28.00
C ASP A 162 14.15 -17.92 27.92
N ALA A 163 13.32 -18.90 27.55
CA ALA A 163 12.06 -18.67 26.84
C ALA A 163 10.86 -18.20 27.70
N SER A 164 11.07 -17.24 28.61
CA SER A 164 10.04 -16.55 29.40
C SER A 164 9.81 -15.09 28.99
N ALA A 165 10.53 -14.57 27.99
CA ALA A 165 10.40 -13.21 27.46
C ALA A 165 9.49 -13.09 26.22
N GLY A 166 8.80 -14.17 25.83
CA GLY A 166 7.66 -14.09 24.93
C GLY A 166 6.42 -13.64 25.72
N ILE A 167 5.67 -12.66 25.20
CA ILE A 167 4.39 -12.27 25.81
C ILE A 167 3.39 -13.39 25.56
N ASP A 168 2.99 -14.10 26.63
CA ASP A 168 1.79 -14.93 26.61
C ASP A 168 0.59 -13.99 26.38
N VAL A 169 -0.04 -14.11 25.21
CA VAL A 169 -1.09 -13.21 24.76
C VAL A 169 -2.34 -13.36 25.62
N ASP A 170 -2.67 -14.59 26.04
CA ASP A 170 -3.87 -14.87 26.81
C ASP A 170 -3.69 -14.43 28.28
N GLU A 171 -2.50 -14.64 28.86
CA GLU A 171 -2.16 -14.13 30.19
C GLU A 171 -2.08 -12.58 30.21
N PHE A 172 -1.51 -11.97 29.17
CA PHE A 172 -1.43 -10.52 29.02
C PHE A 172 -2.81 -9.88 28.84
N VAL A 173 -3.65 -10.44 27.96
CA VAL A 173 -5.04 -9.98 27.78
C VAL A 173 -5.84 -10.19 29.06
N SER A 174 -5.67 -11.30 29.77
CA SER A 174 -6.32 -11.55 31.07
C SER A 174 -5.92 -10.50 32.12
N LYS A 175 -4.63 -10.17 32.23
CA LYS A 175 -4.13 -9.10 33.12
C LYS A 175 -4.71 -7.73 32.74
N CYS A 176 -4.82 -7.43 31.45
CA CYS A 176 -5.48 -6.22 30.96
C CYS A 176 -6.99 -6.18 31.28
N ILE A 177 -7.70 -7.32 31.17
CA ILE A 177 -9.11 -7.45 31.57
C ILE A 177 -9.27 -7.15 33.07
N SER A 178 -8.47 -7.80 33.93
CA SER A 178 -8.51 -7.56 35.37
C SER A 178 -8.18 -6.10 35.73
N PHE A 179 -7.19 -5.49 35.08
CA PHE A 179 -6.82 -4.09 35.29
C PHE A 179 -7.93 -3.12 34.86
N MET A 180 -8.60 -3.37 33.74
CA MET A 180 -9.71 -2.55 33.25
C MET A 180 -10.99 -2.69 34.09
N ARG A 181 -11.21 -3.86 34.71
CA ARG A 181 -12.33 -4.09 35.63
C ARG A 181 -12.08 -3.53 37.05
N GLY A 182 -10.82 -3.32 37.44
CA GLY A 182 -10.43 -2.75 38.73
C GLY A 182 -10.33 -1.21 38.80
N ALA A 183 -10.99 -0.48 37.90
CA ALA A 183 -10.92 0.99 37.86
C ALA A 183 -11.74 1.65 38.98
N PRO A 184 -11.22 2.70 39.68
CA PRO A 184 -11.99 3.44 40.71
C PRO A 184 -13.24 4.12 40.15
N GLU A 185 -14.32 4.21 40.95
CA GLU A 185 -15.63 4.72 40.50
C GLU A 185 -15.57 6.16 39.94
N ASP A 186 -14.77 7.05 40.52
CA ASP A 186 -14.54 8.42 40.02
C ASP A 186 -14.06 8.46 38.55
N SER A 187 -13.45 7.39 38.05
CA SER A 187 -13.05 7.27 36.65
C SER A 187 -14.24 7.33 35.69
N GLN A 188 -15.42 6.88 36.12
CA GLN A 188 -16.65 6.95 35.33
C GLN A 188 -17.08 8.41 35.08
N ALA A 189 -16.81 9.31 36.04
CA ALA A 189 -17.10 10.73 35.91
C ALA A 189 -16.23 11.42 34.84
N MET A 190 -15.09 10.85 34.44
CA MET A 190 -14.22 11.40 33.39
C MET A 190 -14.33 10.71 32.02
N MET A 191 -15.28 9.79 31.84
CA MET A 191 -15.56 9.19 30.53
C MET A 191 -16.15 10.22 29.54
N SER A 192 -15.87 10.01 28.24
CA SER A 192 -16.44 10.82 27.17
C SER A 192 -17.97 10.70 27.09
N SER A 193 -18.62 11.68 26.47
CA SER A 193 -20.09 11.71 26.32
C SER A 193 -20.65 10.47 25.61
N THR A 194 -19.89 9.86 24.70
CA THR A 194 -20.23 8.60 24.02
C THR A 194 -20.14 7.37 24.93
N GLN A 195 -19.18 7.33 25.87
CA GLN A 195 -19.07 6.22 26.83
C GLN A 195 -20.05 6.34 27.99
N ARG A 196 -20.27 7.55 28.55
CA ARG A 196 -21.25 7.80 29.62
C ARG A 196 -22.65 7.28 29.25
N ARG A 197 -23.10 7.52 28.01
CA ARG A 197 -24.40 7.05 27.50
C ARG A 197 -24.56 5.52 27.50
N ARG A 198 -23.48 4.74 27.53
CA ARG A 198 -23.55 3.27 27.59
C ARG A 198 -23.58 2.73 29.02
N GLY A 199 -22.84 3.36 29.95
CA GLY A 199 -22.88 3.00 31.37
C GLY A 199 -24.20 3.39 32.06
N GLN A 200 -24.81 4.50 31.65
CA GLN A 200 -26.03 5.02 32.30
C GLN A 200 -27.31 4.20 32.03
N ALA A 201 -27.24 3.16 31.20
CA ALA A 201 -28.37 2.33 30.80
C ALA A 201 -28.77 1.23 31.82
N SER A 202 -27.85 0.75 32.67
CA SER A 202 -28.13 -0.25 33.71
C SER A 202 -28.78 0.34 34.98
N GLY A 203 -29.05 1.64 34.99
CA GLY A 203 -29.28 2.43 36.19
C GLY A 203 -30.71 2.53 36.73
N ARG A 204 -31.67 1.63 36.42
CA ARG A 204 -32.96 1.56 37.13
C ARG A 204 -33.85 0.32 36.88
N SER A 205 -34.25 -0.29 38.01
CA SER A 205 -35.50 -1.03 38.29
C SER A 205 -35.87 -2.32 37.54
N GLN A 206 -36.21 -3.34 38.34
CA GLN A 206 -36.76 -4.67 38.01
C GLN A 206 -35.82 -5.61 37.23
N ALA A 207 -35.27 -6.59 37.96
CA ALA A 207 -34.62 -7.76 37.38
C ALA A 207 -35.67 -8.84 37.08
N ASP A 208 -35.65 -9.39 35.87
CA ASP A 208 -36.35 -10.64 35.53
C ASP A 208 -35.46 -11.83 35.93
N PRO A 209 -35.94 -12.81 36.73
CA PRO A 209 -35.15 -13.97 37.13
C PRO A 209 -34.71 -14.91 36.00
N ASN A 210 -35.23 -14.75 34.77
CA ASN A 210 -34.89 -15.57 33.61
C ASN A 210 -33.87 -14.93 32.66
N ASP A 211 -33.41 -13.70 32.89
CA ASP A 211 -32.43 -13.07 32.01
C ASP A 211 -31.02 -13.66 32.24
N SER A 212 -30.44 -14.28 31.21
CA SER A 212 -29.17 -15.00 31.32
C SER A 212 -27.98 -14.04 31.33
N ASP A 213 -26.96 -14.33 32.15
CA ASP A 213 -25.75 -13.50 32.34
C ASP A 213 -24.94 -13.16 31.05
N GLU A 214 -25.30 -13.70 29.89
CA GLU A 214 -24.65 -13.41 28.60
C GLU A 214 -24.80 -11.95 28.13
N ASP A 215 -25.83 -11.21 28.58
CA ASP A 215 -26.04 -9.79 28.18
C ASP A 215 -25.45 -8.77 29.18
N GLN A 216 -24.66 -9.21 30.18
CA GLN A 216 -23.76 -8.33 30.93
C GLN A 216 -22.58 -7.87 30.04
N GLY A 217 -22.87 -7.03 29.06
CA GLY A 217 -21.95 -6.62 28.00
C GLY A 217 -20.62 -6.06 28.52
N ASP A 218 -19.51 -6.68 28.08
CA ASP A 218 -18.14 -6.51 28.57
C ASP A 218 -17.62 -5.05 28.51
N ALA A 219 -17.96 -4.26 29.54
CA ALA A 219 -17.75 -2.82 29.63
C ALA A 219 -16.32 -2.43 30.04
N MET A 220 -15.35 -2.97 29.31
CA MET A 220 -13.91 -2.80 29.53
C MET A 220 -13.48 -1.32 29.52
N ASN A 221 -12.88 -0.85 30.63
CA ASN A 221 -12.45 0.54 30.79
C ASN A 221 -11.10 0.84 30.09
N TRP A 222 -11.14 0.93 28.77
CA TRP A 222 -9.98 1.20 27.91
C TRP A 222 -9.29 2.55 28.19
N ASP A 223 -9.99 3.55 28.73
CA ASP A 223 -9.40 4.84 29.09
C ASP A 223 -8.51 4.73 30.33
N TRP A 224 -8.95 3.98 31.35
CA TRP A 224 -8.15 3.70 32.55
C TRP A 224 -6.84 2.96 32.22
N LEU A 225 -6.91 1.93 31.36
CA LEU A 225 -5.71 1.24 30.86
C LEU A 225 -4.85 2.17 29.99
N GLY A 226 -5.46 2.93 29.07
CA GLY A 226 -4.78 3.88 28.20
C GLY A 226 -3.97 4.93 28.96
N ARG A 227 -4.56 5.58 29.97
CA ARG A 227 -3.84 6.56 30.80
C ARG A 227 -2.70 5.91 31.59
N SER A 228 -2.91 4.70 32.11
CA SER A 228 -1.91 3.98 32.90
C SER A 228 -0.70 3.52 32.06
N ALA A 229 -0.93 3.06 30.84
CA ALA A 229 0.11 2.60 29.92
C ALA A 229 0.82 3.76 29.19
N CYS A 230 0.09 4.75 28.68
CA CYS A 230 0.60 5.73 27.70
C CYS A 230 1.32 6.95 28.29
N PHE A 231 1.35 7.12 29.63
CA PHE A 231 2.00 8.28 30.26
C PHE A 231 3.23 7.92 31.12
N ARG A 232 3.27 6.76 31.80
CA ARG A 232 4.33 6.50 32.79
C ARG A 232 5.69 6.12 32.19
N HIS A 233 5.72 5.65 30.94
CA HIS A 233 6.94 5.17 30.25
C HIS A 233 7.06 5.65 28.79
N ASN A 234 6.39 6.74 28.43
CA ASN A 234 6.32 7.20 27.05
C ASN A 234 7.43 8.21 26.73
N ALA A 235 8.36 7.82 25.86
CA ALA A 235 9.47 8.65 25.42
C ALA A 235 9.16 9.56 24.21
N ARG A 236 7.90 9.63 23.75
CA ARG A 236 7.50 10.56 22.68
C ARG A 236 7.54 12.01 23.19
N PRO A 237 8.12 12.95 22.43
CA PRO A 237 7.95 14.38 22.70
C PRO A 237 6.47 14.78 22.76
N SER A 238 6.15 15.78 23.57
CA SER A 238 4.83 16.42 23.56
C SER A 238 4.62 17.15 22.24
N ILE A 239 3.83 16.57 21.33
CA ILE A 239 3.46 17.23 20.07
C ILE A 239 2.71 18.53 20.35
N SER A 240 3.30 19.63 19.89
CA SER A 240 2.82 20.99 20.04
C SER A 240 1.52 21.21 19.27
N GLY A 241 0.39 21.38 19.97
CA GLY A 241 -0.95 21.55 19.38
C GLY A 241 -1.19 22.84 18.56
N PHE A 242 -0.14 23.56 18.19
CA PHE A 242 -0.14 24.78 17.39
C PHE A 242 0.60 24.62 16.05
N LEU A 243 1.33 23.52 15.84
CA LEU A 243 1.98 23.16 14.58
C LEU A 243 1.51 21.75 14.19
N LEU A 244 0.61 21.69 13.20
CA LEU A 244 -0.44 20.66 13.15
C LEU A 244 -0.27 19.62 12.04
N GLY A 245 0.84 19.68 11.29
CA GLY A 245 1.19 18.74 10.22
C GLY A 245 1.00 19.31 8.81
N PRO A 246 1.42 18.56 7.77
CA PRO A 246 1.02 18.86 6.40
C PRO A 246 -0.49 18.71 6.25
N LEU A 247 -1.12 19.58 5.45
CA LEU A 247 -2.58 19.60 5.24
C LEU A 247 -3.15 18.25 4.75
N SER A 248 -2.39 17.46 4.01
CA SER A 248 -2.80 16.14 3.51
C SER A 248 -2.95 15.07 4.60
N VAL A 249 -2.45 15.28 5.82
CA VAL A 249 -2.37 14.26 6.88
C VAL A 249 -3.69 14.10 7.65
N GLN A 250 -4.67 13.51 6.96
CA GLN A 250 -5.90 12.94 7.55
C GLN A 250 -5.60 12.21 8.87
N LYS A 251 -6.16 12.68 9.98
CA LYS A 251 -6.43 11.81 11.13
C LYS A 251 -7.58 10.88 10.72
N ARG A 252 -7.41 9.56 10.87
CA ARG A 252 -8.48 8.58 10.63
C ARG A 252 -9.56 8.69 11.71
N THR A 253 -10.46 9.67 11.56
CA THR A 253 -11.70 9.77 12.33
C THR A 253 -12.57 8.56 11.99
N ARG A 254 -12.56 7.55 12.87
CA ARG A 254 -13.27 6.29 12.66
C ARG A 254 -14.77 6.56 12.61
N GLN A 255 -15.37 6.53 11.42
CA GLN A 255 -16.82 6.66 11.27
C GLN A 255 -17.52 5.65 12.18
N LEU A 256 -18.49 6.13 12.95
CA LEU A 256 -19.30 5.31 13.83
C LEU A 256 -20.29 4.52 12.99
N THR A 257 -20.04 3.23 12.81
CA THR A 257 -21.02 2.30 12.24
C THR A 257 -22.27 2.28 13.13
N GLN A 258 -23.28 3.07 12.78
CA GLN A 258 -24.60 2.95 13.38
C GLN A 258 -25.17 1.57 13.04
N ARG A 259 -25.09 0.64 13.99
CA ARG A 259 -25.93 -0.55 13.98
C ARG A 259 -27.38 -0.08 14.12
N ARG A 260 -28.08 0.11 12.99
CA ARG A 260 -29.54 0.11 13.00
C ARG A 260 -30.02 -1.18 13.67
N ALA A 261 -31.14 -1.09 14.38
CA ALA A 261 -31.79 -2.29 14.90
C ALA A 261 -32.12 -3.24 13.74
N ARG A 262 -32.05 -4.56 14.00
CA ARG A 262 -32.24 -5.59 12.98
C ARG A 262 -33.72 -5.61 12.55
N GLU A 263 -34.04 -4.86 11.50
CA GLU A 263 -35.39 -4.77 10.95
C GLU A 263 -35.95 -6.18 10.66
N ARG A 264 -37.07 -6.52 11.31
CA ARG A 264 -37.84 -7.72 10.97
C ARG A 264 -38.58 -7.42 9.68
N ILE A 265 -38.09 -7.98 8.57
CA ILE A 265 -38.76 -7.93 7.28
C ILE A 265 -40.12 -8.61 7.43
N ASP A 266 -41.20 -7.84 7.27
CA ASP A 266 -42.56 -8.35 7.17
C ASP A 266 -42.77 -8.93 5.76
N PRO A 267 -43.05 -10.24 5.61
CA PRO A 267 -43.20 -10.86 4.29
C PRO A 267 -44.45 -10.41 3.52
N SER A 268 -45.32 -9.58 4.11
CA SER A 268 -46.48 -9.00 3.42
C SER A 268 -46.17 -7.72 2.65
N GLN A 269 -45.04 -7.04 2.91
CA GLN A 269 -44.67 -5.82 2.17
C GLN A 269 -43.72 -6.12 1.01
N ALA A 270 -44.24 -6.01 -0.21
CA ALA A 270 -43.44 -6.05 -1.44
C ALA A 270 -42.61 -4.76 -1.59
N VAL A 271 -41.41 -4.75 -1.01
CA VAL A 271 -40.47 -3.64 -1.07
C VAL A 271 -40.02 -3.41 -2.52
N ARG A 272 -40.35 -2.24 -3.08
CA ARG A 272 -39.78 -1.78 -4.37
C ARG A 272 -38.26 -1.61 -4.24
N PRO A 273 -37.47 -1.90 -5.29
CA PRO A 273 -36.07 -1.48 -5.32
C PRO A 273 -35.96 0.03 -5.06
N GLN A 274 -35.11 0.41 -4.11
CA GLN A 274 -34.72 1.80 -3.94
C GLN A 274 -33.65 2.16 -4.97
N GLU A 275 -33.81 3.33 -5.57
CA GLU A 275 -32.88 3.90 -6.53
C GLU A 275 -31.67 4.46 -5.78
N LEU A 276 -30.50 3.82 -5.99
CA LEU A 276 -29.23 4.28 -5.44
C LEU A 276 -28.81 5.56 -6.18
N ARG A 277 -28.33 6.55 -5.42
CA ARG A 277 -27.78 7.79 -6.00
C ARG A 277 -26.30 7.62 -6.26
N GLU A 278 -25.76 8.38 -7.22
CA GLU A 278 -24.33 8.35 -7.54
C GLU A 278 -23.46 8.80 -6.33
N GLU A 279 -24.05 9.56 -5.40
CA GLU A 279 -23.50 10.00 -4.12
C GLU A 279 -23.11 8.83 -3.17
N ASP A 280 -23.72 7.64 -3.30
CA ASP A 280 -23.50 6.49 -2.39
C ASP A 280 -22.34 5.55 -2.84
N LEU A 281 -21.55 5.93 -3.86
CA LEU A 281 -20.62 5.04 -4.58
C LEU A 281 -19.11 5.26 -4.28
N ASP A 282 -18.73 5.28 -2.99
CA ASP A 282 -17.33 5.35 -2.54
C ASP A 282 -16.49 4.10 -2.94
N ARG A 283 -15.98 4.09 -4.19
CA ARG A 283 -15.08 3.05 -4.74
C ARG A 283 -14.10 3.58 -5.82
N GLN A 284 -13.46 4.71 -5.56
CA GLN A 284 -12.69 5.49 -6.56
C GLN A 284 -11.63 4.70 -7.37
N GLU A 285 -10.94 3.71 -6.80
CA GLU A 285 -9.97 2.87 -7.57
C GLU A 285 -10.65 1.89 -8.55
N ALA A 286 -11.84 1.40 -8.22
CA ALA A 286 -12.55 0.38 -9.02
C ALA A 286 -13.54 1.01 -10.02
N SER A 287 -14.08 2.19 -9.73
CA SER A 287 -14.92 2.95 -10.65
C SER A 287 -14.15 3.35 -11.91
N ASN A 288 -12.98 3.96 -11.75
CA ASN A 288 -12.29 4.64 -12.85
C ASN A 288 -11.83 3.65 -13.92
N LEU A 289 -11.20 2.53 -13.52
CA LEU A 289 -10.81 1.47 -14.45
C LEU A 289 -12.02 0.87 -15.20
N THR A 290 -13.11 0.57 -14.47
CA THR A 290 -14.31 -0.05 -15.06
C THR A 290 -15.00 0.90 -16.06
N THR A 291 -15.09 2.18 -15.71
CA THR A 291 -15.63 3.24 -16.58
C THR A 291 -14.77 3.46 -17.81
N MET A 292 -13.43 3.54 -17.66
CA MET A 292 -12.50 3.69 -18.78
C MET A 292 -12.57 2.51 -19.75
N CYS A 293 -12.52 1.27 -19.26
CA CYS A 293 -12.71 0.08 -20.09
C CYS A 293 -14.08 0.09 -20.80
N THR A 294 -15.16 0.48 -20.10
CA THR A 294 -16.51 0.57 -20.69
C THR A 294 -16.57 1.62 -21.81
N SER A 295 -15.97 2.78 -21.62
CA SER A 295 -15.90 3.85 -22.61
C SER A 295 -15.04 3.48 -23.82
N ILE A 296 -13.88 2.85 -23.60
CA ILE A 296 -12.99 2.37 -24.67
C ILE A 296 -13.67 1.25 -25.49
N ASN A 297 -14.42 0.35 -24.87
CA ASN A 297 -15.20 -0.67 -25.58
C ASN A 297 -16.33 -0.07 -26.42
N LYS A 298 -17.09 0.88 -25.86
CA LYS A 298 -18.11 1.66 -26.61
C LYS A 298 -17.50 2.41 -27.79
N LEU A 299 -16.31 2.98 -27.61
CA LEU A 299 -15.55 3.68 -28.65
C LEU A 299 -15.11 2.72 -29.76
N LEU A 300 -14.51 1.57 -29.42
CA LEU A 300 -14.13 0.55 -30.40
C LEU A 300 -15.33 0.11 -31.24
N ALA A 301 -16.44 -0.26 -30.60
CA ALA A 301 -17.65 -0.69 -31.30
C ALA A 301 -18.26 0.44 -32.17
N LYS A 302 -18.18 1.70 -31.72
CA LYS A 302 -18.61 2.85 -32.52
C LYS A 302 -17.72 3.03 -33.75
N THR A 303 -16.39 2.99 -33.60
CA THR A 303 -15.44 3.15 -34.70
C THR A 303 -15.55 2.01 -35.70
N GLN A 304 -15.61 0.76 -35.23
CA GLN A 304 -15.76 -0.42 -36.09
C GLN A 304 -17.02 -0.33 -36.95
N ASN A 305 -18.19 -0.10 -36.32
CA ASN A 305 -19.45 0.01 -37.06
C ASN A 305 -19.47 1.23 -37.99
N ALA A 306 -19.06 2.41 -37.52
CA ALA A 306 -19.12 3.63 -38.34
C ALA A 306 -18.12 3.61 -39.51
N GLY A 307 -16.96 2.96 -39.35
CA GLY A 307 -16.01 2.72 -40.42
C GLY A 307 -16.56 1.76 -41.47
N GLN A 308 -17.07 0.60 -41.05
CA GLN A 308 -17.73 -0.37 -41.94
C GLN A 308 -18.89 0.27 -42.73
N ASP A 309 -19.80 0.96 -42.04
CA ASP A 309 -20.92 1.70 -42.64
C ASP A 309 -20.46 2.69 -43.72
N MET A 310 -19.33 3.39 -43.52
CA MET A 310 -18.82 4.37 -44.48
C MET A 310 -18.09 3.72 -45.66
N VAL A 311 -17.30 2.67 -45.41
CA VAL A 311 -16.65 1.87 -46.46
C VAL A 311 -17.70 1.23 -47.37
N GLU A 312 -18.72 0.56 -46.81
CA GLU A 312 -19.80 -0.06 -47.61
C GLU A 312 -20.51 0.98 -48.49
N ARG A 313 -20.88 2.14 -47.92
CA ARG A 313 -21.56 3.22 -48.67
C ARG A 313 -20.70 3.80 -49.79
N LEU A 314 -19.39 3.99 -49.57
CA LEU A 314 -18.50 4.56 -50.57
C LEU A 314 -18.25 3.57 -51.71
N LEU A 315 -17.98 2.30 -51.39
CA LEU A 315 -17.78 1.25 -52.40
C LEU A 315 -19.08 0.98 -53.17
N SER A 316 -20.25 1.06 -52.53
CA SER A 316 -21.56 0.91 -53.21
C SER A 316 -21.95 2.08 -54.13
N GLN A 317 -21.17 3.17 -54.15
CA GLN A 317 -21.41 4.36 -54.99
C GLN A 317 -20.51 4.42 -56.22
N LEU A 318 -19.62 3.43 -56.43
CA LEU A 318 -18.77 3.34 -57.61
C LEU A 318 -19.52 2.66 -58.76
N GLU A 319 -19.41 3.21 -59.97
CA GLU A 319 -20.07 2.68 -61.18
C GLU A 319 -19.32 1.48 -61.81
N GLU A 320 -18.06 1.27 -61.41
CA GLU A 320 -17.19 0.16 -61.83
C GLU A 320 -16.73 -0.64 -60.59
N GLU A 321 -16.39 -1.93 -60.76
CA GLU A 321 -15.86 -2.75 -59.66
C GLU A 321 -14.52 -2.17 -59.15
N PRO A 322 -14.41 -1.81 -57.85
CA PRO A 322 -13.18 -1.21 -57.32
C PRO A 322 -12.04 -2.22 -57.28
N THR A 323 -10.82 -1.75 -57.55
CA THR A 323 -9.61 -2.56 -57.35
C THR A 323 -9.31 -2.74 -55.87
N ASP A 324 -8.65 -3.86 -55.52
CA ASP A 324 -8.26 -4.18 -54.14
C ASP A 324 -7.49 -3.04 -53.46
N ASP A 325 -6.60 -2.35 -54.19
CA ASP A 325 -5.85 -1.19 -53.70
C ASP A 325 -6.77 -0.03 -53.30
N MET A 326 -7.82 0.25 -54.09
CA MET A 326 -8.81 1.29 -53.77
C MET A 326 -9.68 0.91 -52.57
N VAL A 327 -10.02 -0.38 -52.43
CA VAL A 327 -10.74 -0.90 -51.26
C VAL A 327 -9.90 -0.72 -49.99
N GLN A 328 -8.61 -1.07 -50.04
CA GLN A 328 -7.69 -0.92 -48.89
C GLN A 328 -7.46 0.54 -48.50
N GLU A 329 -7.33 1.45 -49.46
CA GLU A 329 -7.19 2.90 -49.19
C GLU A 329 -8.45 3.47 -48.50
N VAL A 330 -9.65 3.16 -49.01
CA VAL A 330 -10.92 3.60 -48.39
C VAL A 330 -11.13 3.00 -47.00
N MET A 331 -10.73 1.75 -46.77
CA MET A 331 -10.73 1.12 -45.45
C MET A 331 -9.76 1.81 -44.47
N ALA A 332 -8.53 2.09 -44.91
CA ALA A 332 -7.52 2.76 -44.10
C ALA A 332 -7.96 4.17 -43.67
N GLN A 333 -8.50 4.97 -44.60
CA GLN A 333 -9.05 6.31 -44.31
C GLN A 333 -10.19 6.28 -43.27
N HIS A 334 -10.91 5.16 -43.17
CA HIS A 334 -11.99 4.95 -42.20
C HIS A 334 -11.60 4.11 -40.97
N HIS A 335 -10.30 3.90 -40.73
CA HIS A 335 -9.75 3.19 -39.57
C HIS A 335 -10.23 1.73 -39.43
N VAL A 336 -10.47 1.06 -40.56
CA VAL A 336 -10.90 -0.34 -40.64
C VAL A 336 -9.86 -1.15 -41.43
N ALA A 337 -9.69 -2.42 -41.06
CA ALA A 337 -8.88 -3.40 -41.80
C ALA A 337 -9.79 -4.33 -42.65
N ASP A 338 -9.20 -5.13 -43.53
CA ASP A 338 -9.93 -6.00 -44.46
C ASP A 338 -10.68 -7.15 -43.78
N ASP A 339 -10.25 -7.56 -42.58
CA ASP A 339 -10.99 -8.45 -41.68
C ASP A 339 -12.22 -7.78 -41.03
N GLY A 340 -12.41 -6.48 -41.24
CA GLY A 340 -13.45 -5.64 -40.65
C GLY A 340 -13.15 -5.14 -39.23
N GLY A 341 -11.95 -5.41 -38.68
CA GLY A 341 -11.50 -4.93 -37.38
C GLY A 341 -10.91 -3.52 -37.41
N VAL A 342 -10.62 -2.96 -36.24
CA VAL A 342 -9.92 -1.66 -36.10
C VAL A 342 -8.43 -1.91 -35.84
N PRO A 343 -7.48 -1.33 -36.61
CA PRO A 343 -6.05 -1.54 -36.40
C PRO A 343 -5.56 -1.21 -34.98
N LEU A 344 -4.89 -2.15 -34.32
CA LEU A 344 -4.48 -2.04 -32.90
C LEU A 344 -3.64 -0.79 -32.61
N PHE A 345 -2.68 -0.48 -33.49
CA PHE A 345 -1.71 0.59 -33.25
C PHE A 345 -2.36 1.98 -33.36
N HIS A 346 -3.14 2.25 -34.41
CA HIS A 346 -3.94 3.48 -34.51
C HIS A 346 -4.97 3.61 -33.37
N PHE A 347 -5.48 2.49 -32.84
CA PHE A 347 -6.40 2.54 -31.70
C PHE A 347 -5.71 2.93 -30.38
N CYS A 348 -4.51 2.38 -30.12
CA CYS A 348 -3.88 2.45 -28.79
C CYS A 348 -2.69 3.42 -28.68
N ILE A 349 -1.85 3.53 -29.69
CA ILE A 349 -0.57 4.26 -29.62
C ILE A 349 -0.84 5.76 -29.74
N ASN A 350 -0.70 6.48 -28.64
CA ASN A 350 -0.86 7.92 -28.59
C ASN A 350 0.50 8.60 -28.89
N PRO A 351 0.63 9.35 -30.00
CA PRO A 351 1.89 9.98 -30.39
C PRO A 351 2.31 11.15 -29.49
N ARG A 352 1.41 11.64 -28.61
CA ARG A 352 1.69 12.72 -27.65
C ARG A 352 2.17 12.21 -26.29
N SER A 353 1.90 10.95 -25.92
CA SER A 353 2.29 10.40 -24.61
C SER A 353 2.53 8.88 -24.64
N PHE A 354 3.77 8.49 -24.34
CA PHE A 354 4.18 7.10 -24.12
C PHE A 354 3.39 6.46 -22.95
N GLY A 355 3.19 7.19 -21.85
CA GLY A 355 2.45 6.71 -20.68
C GLY A 355 1.00 6.34 -21.05
N GLN A 356 0.30 7.25 -21.72
CA GLN A 356 -1.06 7.00 -22.19
C GLN A 356 -1.14 5.87 -23.23
N SER A 357 -0.08 5.66 -24.03
CA SER A 357 -0.01 4.52 -24.96
C SER A 357 0.05 3.18 -24.23
N VAL A 358 0.83 3.09 -23.14
CA VAL A 358 0.89 1.91 -22.27
C VAL A 358 -0.44 1.70 -21.54
N GLU A 359 -1.06 2.76 -21.01
CA GLU A 359 -2.41 2.68 -20.41
C GLU A 359 -3.47 2.20 -21.41
N ASN A 360 -3.47 2.73 -22.63
CA ASN A 360 -4.43 2.36 -23.67
C ASN A 360 -4.36 0.86 -23.99
N LEU A 361 -3.14 0.32 -24.15
CA LEU A 361 -2.90 -1.12 -24.31
C LEU A 361 -3.32 -1.92 -23.06
N PHE A 362 -3.10 -1.38 -21.85
CA PHE A 362 -3.50 -2.00 -20.59
C PHE A 362 -5.03 -2.09 -20.45
N TYR A 363 -5.78 -1.04 -20.79
CA TYR A 363 -7.26 -1.07 -20.83
C TYR A 363 -7.78 -2.10 -21.86
N VAL A 364 -7.19 -2.13 -23.07
CA VAL A 364 -7.54 -3.13 -24.10
C VAL A 364 -7.23 -4.55 -23.62
N SER A 365 -6.13 -4.77 -22.87
CA SER A 365 -5.80 -6.08 -22.32
C SER A 365 -6.88 -6.64 -21.37
N PHE A 366 -7.54 -5.78 -20.58
CA PHE A 366 -8.69 -6.19 -19.76
C PHE A 366 -9.91 -6.56 -20.61
N LEU A 367 -10.22 -5.75 -21.63
CA LEU A 367 -11.35 -6.01 -22.52
C LEU A 367 -11.21 -7.34 -23.28
N VAL A 368 -9.97 -7.72 -23.63
CA VAL A 368 -9.62 -9.01 -24.23
C VAL A 368 -9.66 -10.14 -23.20
N ARG A 369 -9.10 -9.95 -22.00
CA ARG A 369 -9.16 -10.91 -20.88
C ARG A 369 -10.60 -11.30 -20.52
N ASP A 370 -11.50 -10.32 -20.57
CA ASP A 370 -12.90 -10.45 -20.18
C ASP A 370 -13.81 -10.86 -21.36
N GLY A 371 -13.25 -11.07 -22.55
CA GLY A 371 -13.96 -11.60 -23.72
C GLY A 371 -14.91 -10.60 -24.41
N THR A 372 -14.78 -9.32 -24.09
CA THR A 372 -15.56 -8.22 -24.70
C THR A 372 -14.91 -7.63 -25.95
N VAL A 373 -13.63 -7.93 -26.18
CA VAL A 373 -12.88 -7.58 -27.39
C VAL A 373 -12.08 -8.80 -27.84
N GLY A 374 -12.06 -9.06 -29.15
CA GLY A 374 -11.16 -10.03 -29.78
C GLY A 374 -9.95 -9.33 -30.40
N ILE A 375 -8.81 -10.02 -30.41
CA ILE A 375 -7.68 -9.66 -31.27
C ILE A 375 -7.70 -10.64 -32.46
N GLN A 376 -7.62 -10.12 -33.67
CA GLN A 376 -7.38 -10.89 -34.89
C GLN A 376 -6.14 -10.34 -35.63
N VAL A 377 -5.91 -10.83 -36.84
CA VAL A 377 -4.76 -10.49 -37.68
C VAL A 377 -5.26 -10.31 -39.11
N ASP A 378 -4.98 -9.15 -39.70
CA ASP A 378 -5.40 -8.79 -41.06
C ASP A 378 -4.58 -9.53 -42.14
N SER A 379 -4.93 -9.39 -43.43
CA SER A 379 -4.17 -10.06 -44.50
C SER A 379 -2.68 -9.66 -44.55
N ARG A 380 -2.35 -8.44 -44.10
CA ARG A 380 -1.01 -7.86 -44.02
C ARG A 380 -0.23 -8.30 -42.77
N GLN A 381 -0.80 -9.22 -41.98
CA GLN A 381 -0.26 -9.73 -40.71
C GLN A 381 -0.22 -8.70 -39.56
N LEU A 382 -1.05 -7.66 -39.62
CA LEU A 382 -1.18 -6.63 -38.59
C LEU A 382 -2.29 -6.96 -37.58
N PRO A 383 -2.10 -6.69 -36.27
CA PRO A 383 -3.09 -6.99 -35.25
C PRO A 383 -4.30 -6.03 -35.31
N THR A 384 -5.50 -6.60 -35.26
CA THR A 384 -6.79 -5.91 -35.34
C THR A 384 -7.64 -6.15 -34.10
N LEU A 385 -8.50 -5.18 -33.77
CA LEU A 385 -9.43 -5.22 -32.64
C LEU A 385 -10.87 -5.36 -33.13
N HIS A 386 -11.60 -6.30 -32.52
CA HIS A 386 -12.99 -6.62 -32.84
C HIS A 386 -13.88 -6.53 -31.61
N ALA A 387 -15.01 -5.82 -31.69
CA ALA A 387 -16.00 -5.80 -30.63
C ALA A 387 -16.66 -7.19 -30.47
N ALA A 388 -16.59 -7.78 -29.27
CA ALA A 388 -17.03 -9.15 -29.02
C ALA A 388 -18.08 -9.22 -27.90
N LYS A 389 -18.85 -10.32 -27.86
CA LYS A 389 -19.77 -10.63 -26.78
C LYS A 389 -19.20 -11.78 -25.93
N PRO A 390 -19.00 -11.58 -24.61
CA PRO A 390 -18.36 -12.59 -23.78
C PRO A 390 -19.29 -13.80 -23.58
N TYR A 391 -18.74 -15.00 -23.70
CA TYR A 391 -19.49 -16.24 -23.47
C TYR A 391 -19.74 -16.45 -21.98
N ALA A 392 -20.96 -16.88 -21.64
CA ALA A 392 -21.26 -17.35 -20.29
C ALA A 392 -20.35 -18.54 -19.90
N PRO A 393 -19.92 -18.71 -18.64
CA PRO A 393 -18.93 -19.73 -18.27
C PRO A 393 -19.29 -21.16 -18.72
N ASN A 394 -20.56 -21.53 -18.58
CA ASN A 394 -21.08 -22.83 -19.01
C ASN A 394 -21.08 -23.02 -20.54
N GLU A 395 -21.16 -21.93 -21.31
CA GLU A 395 -21.10 -21.95 -22.77
C GLU A 395 -19.65 -21.98 -23.27
N ALA A 396 -18.77 -21.16 -22.68
CA ALA A 396 -17.33 -21.18 -22.96
C ALA A 396 -16.72 -22.58 -22.74
N GLN A 397 -17.13 -23.26 -21.66
CA GLN A 397 -16.70 -24.63 -21.39
C GLN A 397 -17.27 -25.65 -22.40
N ARG A 398 -18.51 -25.48 -22.86
CA ARG A 398 -19.12 -26.34 -23.91
C ARG A 398 -18.49 -26.12 -25.29
N LYS A 399 -18.09 -24.89 -25.60
CA LYS A 399 -17.38 -24.51 -26.83
C LYS A 399 -15.88 -24.81 -26.78
N GLY A 400 -15.35 -25.29 -25.65
CA GLY A 400 -13.93 -25.64 -25.51
C GLY A 400 -12.97 -24.45 -25.59
N VAL A 401 -13.43 -23.25 -25.25
CA VAL A 401 -12.67 -21.99 -25.42
C VAL A 401 -11.39 -22.03 -24.58
N GLN A 402 -10.23 -22.06 -25.24
CA GLN A 402 -8.92 -22.05 -24.58
C GLN A 402 -8.40 -20.63 -24.39
N LYS A 403 -7.86 -20.34 -23.20
CA LYS A 403 -7.22 -19.06 -22.90
C LYS A 403 -5.82 -19.02 -23.49
N HIS A 404 -5.64 -18.23 -24.54
CA HIS A 404 -4.34 -17.89 -25.09
C HIS A 404 -3.81 -16.62 -24.40
N GLN A 405 -2.49 -16.47 -24.32
CA GLN A 405 -1.82 -15.28 -23.82
C GLN A 405 -0.76 -14.86 -24.82
N ALA A 406 -0.76 -13.57 -25.18
CA ALA A 406 0.31 -12.92 -25.93
C ALA A 406 1.05 -11.97 -24.99
N ILE A 407 2.37 -11.89 -25.14
CA ILE A 407 3.21 -10.93 -24.41
C ILE A 407 3.68 -9.90 -25.44
N PHE A 408 3.27 -8.65 -25.25
CA PHE A 408 3.67 -7.52 -26.08
C PHE A 408 4.64 -6.64 -25.28
N SER A 409 5.85 -6.44 -25.80
CA SER A 409 6.87 -5.56 -25.24
C SER A 409 6.86 -4.23 -25.97
N LEU A 410 6.74 -3.13 -25.23
CA LEU A 410 6.82 -1.77 -25.75
C LEU A 410 7.79 -0.96 -24.88
N ASP A 411 8.87 -0.48 -25.49
CA ASP A 411 9.76 0.53 -24.93
C ASP A 411 9.64 1.84 -25.73
N PHE A 412 10.39 2.86 -25.32
CA PHE A 412 10.30 4.21 -25.87
C PHE A 412 10.86 4.33 -27.30
N GLU A 413 11.76 3.43 -27.69
CA GLU A 413 12.32 3.36 -29.04
C GLU A 413 11.28 2.71 -29.97
N THR A 414 10.80 1.51 -29.61
CA THR A 414 9.69 0.82 -30.29
C THR A 414 8.44 1.69 -30.42
N TRP A 415 8.09 2.47 -29.39
CA TRP A 415 6.95 3.40 -29.45
C TRP A 415 7.12 4.51 -30.49
N ARG A 416 8.33 5.08 -30.63
CA ARG A 416 8.62 6.06 -31.68
C ARG A 416 8.60 5.42 -33.07
N ASP A 417 9.19 4.24 -33.21
CA ASP A 417 9.22 3.50 -34.47
C ASP A 417 7.80 3.13 -34.93
N LEU A 418 6.91 2.75 -34.01
CA LEU A 418 5.49 2.51 -34.33
C LEU A 418 4.76 3.79 -34.79
N ILE A 419 5.12 4.97 -34.27
CA ILE A 419 4.54 6.25 -34.72
C ILE A 419 5.03 6.61 -36.13
N GLU A 420 6.31 6.36 -36.43
CA GLU A 420 6.91 6.69 -37.72
C GLU A 420 6.51 5.69 -38.83
N VAL A 421 6.54 4.38 -38.54
CA VAL A 421 6.21 3.31 -39.52
C VAL A 421 4.72 3.24 -39.87
N TYR A 422 3.83 3.57 -38.92
CA TYR A 422 2.37 3.57 -39.14
C TYR A 422 1.80 5.01 -39.24
N ASP A 423 2.65 6.02 -39.45
CA ASP A 423 2.32 7.44 -39.64
C ASP A 423 1.32 8.05 -38.63
N ILE A 424 1.36 7.60 -37.36
CA ILE A 424 0.30 7.83 -36.37
C ILE A 424 0.28 9.31 -35.92
N LYS A 425 -0.64 10.11 -36.47
CA LYS A 425 -0.81 11.53 -36.09
C LYS A 425 -1.67 11.73 -34.83
N GLU A 426 -2.61 10.83 -34.59
CA GLU A 426 -3.52 10.84 -33.44
C GLU A 426 -3.99 9.41 -33.14
N SER A 427 -4.31 9.12 -31.87
CA SER A 427 -4.88 7.83 -31.46
C SER A 427 -6.40 7.88 -31.42
N ILE A 428 -7.06 6.80 -31.85
CA ILE A 428 -8.53 6.72 -31.84
C ILE A 428 -9.07 6.81 -30.40
N ILE A 429 -8.39 6.19 -29.42
CA ILE A 429 -8.58 6.56 -28.01
C ILE A 429 -8.05 7.98 -27.81
N PRO A 430 -8.89 8.97 -27.43
CA PRO A 430 -8.44 10.35 -27.32
C PRO A 430 -7.28 10.52 -26.34
N HIS A 431 -6.40 11.47 -26.64
CA HIS A 431 -5.43 11.96 -25.67
C HIS A 431 -6.18 12.52 -24.47
N ARG A 432 -5.90 11.98 -23.29
CA ARG A 432 -6.35 12.55 -22.03
C ARG A 432 -5.50 13.79 -21.79
N GLU A 433 -6.12 14.93 -21.53
CA GLU A 433 -5.39 16.01 -20.88
C GLU A 433 -4.91 15.46 -19.54
N GLU A 434 -3.60 15.50 -19.31
CA GLU A 434 -3.06 15.15 -18.01
C GLU A 434 -3.52 16.25 -17.05
N GLU A 435 -4.43 15.90 -16.13
CA GLU A 435 -4.77 16.77 -15.01
C GLU A 435 -3.46 17.28 -14.42
N GLN A 436 -3.37 18.59 -14.13
CA GLN A 436 -2.20 19.14 -13.46
C GLN A 436 -2.11 18.50 -12.07
N HIS A 437 -1.40 17.38 -11.98
CA HIS A 437 -1.34 16.51 -10.80
C HIS A 437 -1.19 17.37 -9.56
N GLU A 438 -2.15 17.27 -8.64
CA GLU A 438 -2.29 18.18 -7.49
C GLU A 438 -0.91 18.45 -6.88
N ASN A 439 -0.44 19.68 -7.07
CA ASN A 439 0.99 19.95 -7.10
C ASN A 439 1.64 19.43 -5.81
N THR A 440 2.46 18.38 -5.94
CA THR A 440 3.00 17.60 -4.80
C THR A 440 3.89 18.42 -3.85
N GLY A 441 4.16 19.69 -4.19
CA GLY A 441 4.58 20.73 -3.26
C GLY A 441 3.80 20.71 -1.94
N ARG A 442 4.50 21.11 -0.87
CA ARG A 442 4.09 20.85 0.50
C ARG A 442 3.78 22.16 1.22
N GLY A 443 2.58 22.24 1.79
CA GLY A 443 2.09 23.41 2.52
C GLY A 443 1.86 23.15 3.99
N TRP A 444 2.21 24.15 4.81
CA TRP A 444 2.14 24.10 6.27
C TRP A 444 1.38 25.29 6.83
N TYR A 445 0.87 25.12 8.04
CA TYR A 445 0.13 26.15 8.75
C TYR A 445 0.50 26.14 10.24
N VAL A 446 0.54 27.32 10.82
CA VAL A 446 0.82 27.56 12.24
C VAL A 446 -0.31 28.40 12.81
N LYS A 447 -0.83 28.00 13.97
CA LYS A 447 -1.77 28.82 14.73
C LYS A 447 -1.02 29.66 15.76
N LEU A 448 -1.07 30.98 15.58
CA LEU A 448 -0.47 31.96 16.45
C LEU A 448 -1.19 32.02 17.80
N ALA A 449 -0.49 32.51 18.82
CA ALA A 449 -0.99 32.68 20.18
C ALA A 449 -2.16 33.68 20.28
N SER A 450 -2.27 34.59 19.32
CA SER A 450 -3.42 35.50 19.13
C SER A 450 -4.72 34.77 18.76
N GLY A 451 -4.61 33.62 18.09
CA GLY A 451 -5.74 32.93 17.46
C GLY A 451 -5.61 32.81 15.94
N ALA A 452 -4.89 33.75 15.31
CA ALA A 452 -4.70 33.87 13.87
C ALA A 452 -3.90 32.69 13.28
N ILE A 453 -4.02 32.50 11.97
CA ILE A 453 -3.38 31.41 11.22
C ILE A 453 -2.44 32.01 10.18
N ALA A 454 -1.21 31.49 10.11
CA ALA A 454 -0.27 31.72 9.03
C ALA A 454 -0.10 30.44 8.21
N VAL A 455 -0.15 30.55 6.88
CA VAL A 455 0.13 29.47 5.92
C VAL A 455 1.44 29.75 5.19
N PHE A 456 2.25 28.71 5.02
CA PHE A 456 3.55 28.75 4.36
C PHE A 456 3.53 27.76 3.19
N SER A 457 3.91 28.22 1.98
CA SER A 457 3.82 27.44 0.72
C SER A 457 2.40 26.93 0.45
N PRO A 458 1.47 27.80 -0.02
CA PRO A 458 0.07 27.40 -0.22
C PRO A 458 -0.07 26.29 -1.28
N VAL A 459 -0.75 25.20 -0.90
CA VAL A 459 -1.15 24.06 -1.76
C VAL A 459 -2.54 24.27 -2.36
N SER A 460 -3.02 23.36 -3.22
CA SER A 460 -4.40 23.37 -3.75
C SER A 460 -5.42 23.57 -2.62
N LEU A 461 -6.35 24.52 -2.77
CA LEU A 461 -7.31 24.86 -1.71
C LEU A 461 -8.57 23.97 -1.78
N THR A 462 -8.36 22.67 -1.63
CA THR A 462 -9.38 21.60 -1.68
C THR A 462 -10.41 21.74 -0.54
N PRO A 463 -11.55 21.03 -0.59
CA PRO A 463 -12.51 20.99 0.52
C PRO A 463 -11.89 20.57 1.86
N GLU A 464 -10.98 19.60 1.85
CA GLU A 464 -10.28 19.08 3.03
C GLU A 464 -9.31 20.12 3.59
N VAL A 465 -8.61 20.87 2.73
CA VAL A 465 -7.74 21.98 3.13
C VAL A 465 -8.55 23.10 3.77
N ARG A 466 -9.73 23.43 3.20
CA ARG A 466 -10.67 24.41 3.76
C ARG A 466 -11.25 23.96 5.10
N GLU A 467 -11.63 22.70 5.25
CA GLU A 467 -12.09 22.12 6.52
C GLU A 467 -10.96 22.15 7.56
N ALA A 468 -9.74 21.75 7.17
CA ALA A 468 -8.57 21.78 8.05
C ALA A 468 -8.32 23.17 8.63
N VAL A 469 -8.26 24.22 7.79
CA VAL A 469 -8.10 25.62 8.25
C VAL A 469 -9.28 26.08 9.12
N SER A 470 -10.51 25.76 8.71
CA SER A 470 -11.72 26.12 9.46
C SER A 470 -11.74 25.49 10.85
N SER A 471 -11.27 24.25 10.99
CA SER A 471 -11.23 23.51 12.27
C SER A 471 -10.35 24.17 13.34
N LEU A 472 -9.47 25.09 12.95
CA LEU A 472 -8.57 25.83 13.85
C LEU A 472 -9.19 27.10 14.41
N GLY A 473 -10.31 27.56 13.84
CA GLY A 473 -10.92 28.86 14.12
C GLY A 473 -10.99 29.82 12.93
N GLY A 474 -10.56 29.41 11.74
CA GLY A 474 -10.85 30.08 10.46
C GLY A 474 -10.15 31.41 10.15
N ASP A 475 -9.57 32.09 11.15
CA ASP A 475 -8.91 33.40 11.02
C ASP A 475 -7.54 33.31 10.31
N LEU A 476 -7.55 33.10 8.98
CA LEU A 476 -6.34 33.14 8.16
C LEU A 476 -5.90 34.58 7.92
N LYS A 477 -4.75 34.95 8.50
CA LYS A 477 -4.21 36.31 8.45
C LYS A 477 -2.96 36.44 7.59
N TYR A 478 -2.17 35.38 7.40
CA TYR A 478 -0.91 35.46 6.67
C TYR A 478 -0.77 34.33 5.63
N ILE A 479 -0.36 34.69 4.41
CA ILE A 479 -0.04 33.76 3.31
C ILE A 479 1.41 34.02 2.90
N ALA A 480 2.34 33.15 3.31
CA ALA A 480 3.75 33.23 3.01
C ALA A 480 4.13 32.39 1.77
N ALA A 481 4.46 33.09 0.69
CA ALA A 481 5.19 32.54 -0.43
C ALA A 481 6.68 32.49 -0.05
N LEU A 482 7.23 31.29 0.07
CA LEU A 482 8.58 31.12 0.61
C LEU A 482 9.67 31.56 -0.37
N ASP A 483 9.44 31.49 -1.68
CA ASP A 483 10.39 31.91 -2.70
C ASP A 483 9.68 32.26 -4.02
N LEU A 484 10.46 32.39 -5.10
CA LEU A 484 9.97 32.68 -6.46
C LEU A 484 9.24 31.51 -7.14
N GLU A 485 9.22 30.28 -6.60
CA GLU A 485 8.57 29.10 -7.22
C GLU A 485 7.40 28.55 -6.37
N HIS A 486 7.47 28.66 -5.05
CA HIS A 486 6.48 28.22 -4.06
C HIS A 486 5.28 29.18 -3.93
N HIS A 487 4.70 29.56 -5.06
CA HIS A 487 3.71 30.64 -5.18
C HIS A 487 2.41 30.28 -5.87
N ILE A 488 2.30 29.10 -6.48
CA ILE A 488 1.25 28.81 -7.49
C ILE A 488 -0.15 29.08 -6.95
N ASN A 489 -0.51 28.54 -5.79
CA ASN A 489 -1.86 28.66 -5.21
C ASN A 489 -2.14 29.97 -4.46
N ILE A 490 -1.34 31.04 -4.60
CA ILE A 490 -1.62 32.32 -3.91
C ILE A 490 -3.01 32.87 -4.28
N THR A 491 -3.42 32.85 -5.56
CA THR A 491 -4.70 33.45 -5.98
C THR A 491 -5.90 32.74 -5.35
N PRO A 492 -6.08 31.40 -5.44
CA PRO A 492 -7.22 30.73 -4.81
C PRO A 492 -7.31 30.94 -3.29
N TRP A 493 -6.17 31.06 -2.60
CA TRP A 493 -6.14 31.38 -1.16
C TRP A 493 -6.49 32.85 -0.88
N LYS A 494 -5.98 33.81 -1.67
CA LYS A 494 -6.30 35.24 -1.51
C LYS A 494 -7.75 35.56 -1.89
N GLU A 495 -8.34 34.83 -2.84
CA GLU A 495 -9.76 34.92 -3.16
C GLU A 495 -10.64 34.34 -2.04
N ALA A 496 -10.23 33.23 -1.43
CA ALA A 496 -10.95 32.61 -0.32
C ALA A 496 -10.82 33.39 1.00
N TYR A 497 -9.71 34.11 1.20
CA TYR A 497 -9.41 34.91 2.39
C TYR A 497 -8.94 36.32 2.00
N PRO A 498 -9.87 37.22 1.58
CA PRO A 498 -9.52 38.54 1.01
C PRO A 498 -8.67 39.42 1.92
N ASP A 499 -8.84 39.30 3.24
CA ASP A 499 -8.11 40.11 4.23
C ASP A 499 -6.70 39.58 4.55
N ALA A 500 -6.35 38.35 4.14
CA ALA A 500 -5.08 37.71 4.49
C ALA A 500 -3.87 38.41 3.82
N GLU A 501 -2.88 38.79 4.61
CA GLU A 501 -1.70 39.52 4.18
C GLU A 501 -0.69 38.58 3.48
N ILE A 502 -0.25 38.94 2.28
CA ILE A 502 0.72 38.15 1.51
C ILE A 502 2.14 38.58 1.88
N ILE A 503 2.95 37.59 2.27
CA ILE A 503 4.39 37.70 2.54
C ILE A 503 5.13 37.03 1.37
N ALA A 504 6.10 37.73 0.77
CA ALA A 504 6.77 37.29 -0.45
C ALA A 504 8.17 37.93 -0.61
N PRO A 505 9.07 37.32 -1.40
CA PRO A 505 10.28 38.01 -1.86
C PRO A 505 9.98 39.00 -3.00
N GLU A 506 10.89 39.95 -3.21
CA GLU A 506 10.87 40.86 -4.35
C GLU A 506 10.93 40.12 -5.70
N GLY A 507 10.25 40.65 -6.72
CA GLY A 507 10.16 40.01 -8.02
C GLY A 507 9.06 38.95 -8.12
N LEU A 508 8.50 38.44 -7.01
CA LEU A 508 7.42 37.45 -7.10
C LEU A 508 6.13 38.07 -7.62
N TYR A 509 5.78 39.26 -7.14
CA TYR A 509 4.61 40.00 -7.63
C TYR A 509 4.77 40.31 -9.12
N GLU A 510 5.94 40.80 -9.52
CA GLU A 510 6.26 41.11 -10.90
C GLU A 510 6.28 39.85 -11.81
N LYS A 511 6.80 38.71 -11.32
CA LYS A 511 6.70 37.40 -12.01
C LYS A 511 5.24 37.01 -12.23
N ARG A 512 4.41 37.10 -11.19
CA ARG A 512 3.01 36.67 -11.23
C ARG A 512 2.16 37.55 -12.14
N GLN A 513 2.26 38.89 -12.03
CA GLN A 513 1.53 39.82 -12.91
C GLN A 513 1.92 39.72 -14.40
N SER A 514 3.02 39.04 -14.74
CA SER A 514 3.38 38.75 -16.14
C SER A 514 2.64 37.55 -16.75
N ASN A 515 2.02 36.69 -15.92
CA ASN A 515 1.15 35.60 -16.37
C ASN A 515 -0.33 36.05 -16.35
N PRO A 516 -1.06 36.01 -17.48
CA PRO A 516 -2.50 36.36 -17.53
C PRO A 516 -3.41 35.57 -16.58
N GLU A 517 -2.96 34.39 -16.13
CA GLU A 517 -3.61 33.52 -15.15
C GLU A 517 -3.64 34.12 -13.72
N TYR A 518 -2.66 34.98 -13.38
CA TYR A 518 -2.49 35.50 -12.01
C TYR A 518 -2.77 37.01 -11.94
N LYS A 519 -3.93 37.38 -11.40
CA LYS A 519 -4.37 38.76 -11.22
C LYS A 519 -4.48 39.13 -9.75
N ASP A 520 -3.37 38.99 -9.04
CA ASP A 520 -3.33 39.26 -7.60
C ASP A 520 -3.39 40.76 -7.28
N ALA A 521 -3.90 41.11 -6.10
CA ALA A 521 -3.68 42.43 -5.52
C ALA A 521 -2.20 42.59 -5.07
N PRO A 522 -1.67 43.83 -4.95
CA PRO A 522 -0.33 44.07 -4.41
C PRO A 522 -0.08 43.36 -3.08
N PHE A 523 1.08 42.71 -2.97
CA PHE A 523 1.49 41.98 -1.77
C PHE A 523 1.89 42.95 -0.65
N GLN A 524 1.51 42.63 0.57
CA GLN A 524 1.65 43.50 1.74
C GLN A 524 3.12 43.53 2.22
N HIS A 525 3.76 42.37 2.33
CA HIS A 525 5.07 42.21 2.95
C HIS A 525 6.11 41.69 1.95
N VAL A 526 6.62 42.58 1.11
CA VAL A 526 7.62 42.25 0.08
C VAL A 526 9.04 42.44 0.60
N PHE A 527 9.76 41.34 0.81
CA PHE A 527 11.15 41.33 1.26
C PHE A 527 12.12 41.74 0.15
N ARG A 528 13.01 42.70 0.43
CA ARG A 528 13.81 43.45 -0.55
C ARG A 528 15.27 43.58 -0.14
N LYS A 529 16.20 43.48 -1.09
CA LYS A 529 17.64 43.57 -0.81
C LYS A 529 18.06 44.93 -0.23
N GLU A 530 17.39 46.02 -0.60
CA GLU A 530 17.72 47.37 -0.12
C GLU A 530 17.39 47.57 1.37
N ASN A 531 16.33 46.92 1.84
CA ASN A 531 15.83 47.02 3.22
C ASN A 531 16.28 45.82 4.09
N TYR A 532 17.24 45.04 3.60
CA TYR A 532 17.63 43.77 4.19
C TYR A 532 17.99 43.91 5.69
N GLY A 533 17.37 43.05 6.52
CA GLY A 533 17.53 43.05 7.98
C GLY A 533 16.76 44.14 8.75
N GLN A 534 16.00 45.00 8.06
CA GLN A 534 15.15 46.03 8.68
C GLN A 534 13.64 45.75 8.53
N GLN A 535 13.29 44.76 7.72
CA GLN A 535 11.90 44.44 7.39
C GLN A 535 11.22 43.64 8.50
N LYS A 536 9.93 43.95 8.68
CA LYS A 536 9.05 43.41 9.71
C LYS A 536 7.69 43.14 9.08
N ILE A 537 6.99 42.11 9.56
CA ILE A 537 5.66 41.73 9.05
C ILE A 537 4.62 42.38 9.97
N SER A 538 4.67 42.04 11.26
CA SER A 538 3.85 42.67 12.30
C SER A 538 4.39 42.29 13.68
N GLU A 539 4.11 43.09 14.72
CA GLU A 539 4.53 42.75 16.10
C GLU A 539 4.00 41.38 16.54
N GLU A 540 2.79 41.02 16.12
CA GLU A 540 2.18 39.71 16.32
C GLU A 540 3.01 38.58 15.70
N PHE A 541 3.27 38.65 14.38
CA PHE A 541 4.03 37.62 13.66
C PHE A 541 5.49 37.55 14.10
N ASP A 542 6.17 38.69 14.18
CA ASP A 542 7.59 38.81 14.53
C ASP A 542 7.86 38.39 16.00
N SER A 543 6.83 38.34 16.86
CA SER A 543 6.97 37.79 18.22
C SER A 543 7.22 36.28 18.21
N GLU A 544 6.56 35.54 17.31
CA GLU A 544 6.62 34.07 17.23
C GLU A 544 7.59 33.53 16.18
N PHE A 545 7.93 34.34 15.16
CA PHE A 545 8.85 33.97 14.09
C PHE A 545 10.15 34.79 14.10
N GLU A 546 11.29 34.14 13.86
CA GLU A 546 12.47 34.83 13.29
C GLU A 546 12.44 34.62 11.78
N THR A 547 12.85 35.62 11.00
CA THR A 547 12.79 35.61 9.53
C THR A 547 14.14 35.98 8.93
N GLU A 548 14.62 35.21 7.96
CA GLU A 548 15.85 35.49 7.19
C GLU A 548 15.52 35.51 5.70
N TYR A 549 15.82 36.63 5.04
CA TYR A 549 15.66 36.76 3.59
C TYR A 549 16.98 36.42 2.88
N VAL A 550 17.06 35.22 2.31
CA VAL A 550 18.22 34.67 1.61
C VAL A 550 18.24 35.18 0.16
N TYR A 551 18.40 36.50 -0.02
CA TYR A 551 18.45 37.14 -1.34
C TYR A 551 19.62 36.68 -2.23
N GLY A 552 20.60 35.95 -1.67
CA GLY A 552 21.67 35.28 -2.41
C GLY A 552 21.26 33.97 -3.08
N HIS A 553 20.06 33.45 -2.76
CA HIS A 553 19.43 32.30 -3.40
C HIS A 553 18.82 32.69 -4.76
N PRO A 554 18.97 31.90 -5.84
CA PRO A 554 18.34 32.16 -7.14
C PRO A 554 16.83 32.42 -7.04
N SER A 555 16.11 31.61 -6.26
CA SER A 555 14.67 31.74 -6.03
C SER A 555 14.31 32.84 -5.01
N ARG A 556 15.28 33.56 -4.42
CA ARG A 556 15.08 34.61 -3.40
C ARG A 556 14.23 34.14 -2.20
N GLU A 557 14.84 33.33 -1.34
CA GLU A 557 14.10 32.55 -0.35
C GLU A 557 13.87 33.27 0.99
N LEU A 558 12.74 32.99 1.63
CA LEU A 558 12.35 33.40 2.98
C LEU A 558 12.31 32.19 3.90
N VAL A 559 13.20 32.20 4.89
CA VAL A 559 13.37 31.14 5.89
C VAL A 559 12.78 31.63 7.20
N PHE A 560 11.92 30.82 7.82
CA PHE A 560 11.24 31.17 9.07
C PHE A 560 11.59 30.19 10.19
N LEU A 561 11.94 30.70 11.38
CA LEU A 561 11.98 29.91 12.61
C LEU A 561 10.70 30.16 13.40
N HIS A 562 9.84 29.15 13.54
CA HIS A 562 8.80 29.21 14.58
C HIS A 562 9.43 28.94 15.95
N LYS A 563 9.63 30.00 16.73
CA LYS A 563 10.40 30.01 18.00
C LYS A 563 9.83 28.99 18.99
N ARG A 564 8.50 28.98 19.15
CA ARG A 564 7.77 28.21 20.18
C ARG A 564 7.79 26.69 19.99
N SER A 565 8.12 26.17 18.79
CA SER A 565 8.37 24.74 18.54
C SER A 565 9.78 24.44 18.04
N HIS A 566 10.71 25.40 18.08
CA HIS A 566 12.08 25.21 17.59
C HIS A 566 12.10 24.61 16.17
N THR A 567 11.23 25.11 15.29
CA THR A 567 10.96 24.54 13.97
C THR A 567 11.37 25.51 12.87
N LEU A 568 12.33 25.10 12.03
CA LEU A 568 12.66 25.81 10.80
C LEU A 568 11.65 25.45 9.70
N ILE A 569 11.27 26.44 8.89
CA ILE A 569 10.43 26.32 7.70
C ILE A 569 11.21 26.99 6.56
N GLU A 570 11.49 26.23 5.50
CA GLU A 570 12.14 26.69 4.27
C GLU A 570 11.59 25.94 3.05
N ALA A 571 11.99 26.38 1.85
CA ALA A 571 11.49 25.87 0.60
C ALA A 571 12.48 24.91 -0.05
N ASP A 572 13.59 25.49 -0.51
CA ASP A 572 14.62 24.90 -1.37
C ASP A 572 16.03 25.05 -0.76
N LEU A 573 16.19 25.74 0.38
CA LEU A 573 17.45 25.92 1.07
C LEU A 573 18.13 24.57 1.34
N LEU A 574 17.37 23.59 1.82
CA LEU A 574 17.76 22.19 1.73
C LEU A 574 16.60 21.18 1.55
N PHE A 575 16.69 20.48 0.44
CA PHE A 575 15.92 19.27 0.15
C PHE A 575 16.15 18.14 1.18
N ASN A 576 15.15 17.29 1.41
CA ASN A 576 15.30 16.07 2.20
C ASN A 576 14.76 14.82 1.48
N LEU A 577 15.37 14.49 0.34
CA LEU A 577 14.93 13.38 -0.52
C LEU A 577 15.44 12.00 -0.06
N PRO A 578 14.76 10.90 -0.42
CA PRO A 578 13.47 10.84 -1.13
C PRO A 578 12.28 11.15 -0.21
N ALA A 579 11.30 11.90 -0.72
CA ALA A 579 10.17 12.46 0.02
C ALA A 579 9.04 11.44 0.29
N ARG A 580 9.34 10.36 1.02
CA ARG A 580 8.41 9.25 1.32
C ARG A 580 7.15 9.68 2.06
N GLU A 581 7.25 10.66 2.96
CA GLU A 581 6.15 11.23 3.72
C GLU A 581 5.26 12.10 2.82
N GLN A 582 5.87 12.92 1.95
CA GLN A 582 5.19 13.79 0.99
C GLN A 582 4.36 12.98 -0.02
N TYR A 583 4.94 11.90 -0.57
CA TYR A 583 4.26 10.97 -1.48
C TYR A 583 3.40 9.89 -0.78
N SER A 584 3.32 9.87 0.56
CA SER A 584 2.66 8.78 1.32
C SER A 584 1.16 8.58 1.05
N LYS A 585 0.56 9.47 0.24
CA LYS A 585 -0.87 9.56 -0.05
C LYS A 585 -1.23 9.66 -1.54
N THR A 586 -0.27 9.81 -2.44
CA THR A 586 -0.54 9.87 -3.90
C THR A 586 -0.73 8.48 -4.51
N GLY A 587 -0.45 7.41 -3.75
CA GLY A 587 -0.37 6.04 -4.26
C GLY A 587 0.95 5.72 -4.99
N GLU A 588 1.73 6.75 -5.33
CA GLU A 588 3.02 6.61 -5.99
C GLU A 588 4.17 6.34 -5.02
N SER A 589 5.34 6.02 -5.56
CA SER A 589 6.57 5.95 -4.78
C SER A 589 7.34 7.27 -4.83
N ALA A 590 7.88 7.70 -3.69
CA ALA A 590 8.92 8.75 -3.65
C ALA A 590 10.24 8.36 -4.39
N THR A 591 10.27 7.20 -5.05
CA THR A 591 11.36 6.76 -5.95
C THR A 591 10.85 6.20 -7.30
N SER A 592 9.59 6.43 -7.70
CA SER A 592 9.14 6.19 -9.09
C SER A 592 9.66 7.27 -10.04
N GLY A 593 9.84 6.91 -11.31
CA GLY A 593 10.52 7.75 -12.30
C GLY A 593 12.05 7.53 -12.33
N LEU A 594 12.62 7.42 -13.53
CA LEU A 594 14.07 7.23 -13.71
C LEU A 594 14.87 8.45 -13.23
N LEU A 595 14.36 9.65 -13.52
CA LEU A 595 14.94 10.92 -13.07
C LEU A 595 14.95 11.04 -11.53
N THR A 596 13.84 10.70 -10.88
CA THR A 596 13.69 10.71 -9.41
C THR A 596 14.70 9.82 -8.71
N LYS A 597 15.01 8.64 -9.28
CA LYS A 597 16.03 7.72 -8.77
C LYS A 597 17.45 8.27 -8.90
N ILE A 598 17.71 9.13 -9.88
CA ILE A 598 19.01 9.80 -10.07
C ILE A 598 19.12 11.02 -9.14
N ILE A 599 18.06 11.83 -9.01
CA ILE A 599 18.08 13.07 -8.22
C ILE A 599 18.02 12.81 -6.71
N SER A 600 17.20 11.85 -6.24
CA SER A 600 16.97 11.65 -4.80
C SER A 600 18.26 11.39 -3.99
N PRO A 601 19.24 10.60 -4.46
CA PRO A 601 20.52 10.45 -3.76
C PRO A 601 21.42 11.69 -3.77
N LEU A 602 21.26 12.62 -4.73
CA LEU A 602 22.03 13.87 -4.76
C LEU A 602 21.49 14.92 -3.79
N LEU A 603 20.17 14.94 -3.57
CA LEU A 603 19.46 15.90 -2.73
C LEU A 603 18.98 15.28 -1.39
N SER A 604 19.80 14.39 -0.83
CA SER A 604 19.54 13.70 0.44
C SER A 604 20.43 14.22 1.56
N THR A 605 19.82 14.51 2.72
CA THR A 605 20.50 15.02 3.92
C THR A 605 21.41 13.99 4.61
N ASN A 606 21.35 12.72 4.19
CA ASN A 606 22.11 11.62 4.79
C ASN A 606 23.62 11.93 4.76
N ALA A 607 24.24 12.00 5.95
CA ALA A 607 25.66 12.30 6.10
C ALA A 607 26.52 11.31 5.27
N PRO A 608 27.53 11.79 4.52
CA PRO A 608 28.13 13.13 4.55
C PRO A 608 27.43 14.22 3.70
N ALA A 609 26.30 13.90 3.04
CA ALA A 609 25.52 14.80 2.18
C ALA A 609 26.34 15.53 1.08
N THR A 610 27.45 14.94 0.62
CA THR A 610 28.43 15.60 -0.26
C THR A 610 27.87 16.11 -1.58
N TRP A 611 26.86 15.45 -2.15
CA TRP A 611 26.21 15.93 -3.37
C TRP A 611 25.29 17.13 -3.12
N GLN A 612 24.61 17.18 -1.97
CA GLN A 612 23.80 18.32 -1.58
C GLN A 612 24.70 19.52 -1.22
N LYS A 613 25.80 19.31 -0.47
CA LYS A 613 26.87 20.33 -0.27
C LYS A 613 27.34 20.93 -1.60
N ARG A 614 27.55 20.09 -2.62
CA ARG A 614 27.91 20.53 -3.98
C ARG A 614 26.78 21.31 -4.65
N PHE A 615 25.54 20.83 -4.59
CA PHE A 615 24.39 21.51 -5.20
C PHE A 615 24.18 22.91 -4.61
N VAL A 616 24.17 23.04 -3.28
CA VAL A 616 24.06 24.34 -2.59
C VAL A 616 25.23 25.26 -2.97
N TRP A 617 26.46 24.73 -2.97
CA TRP A 617 27.64 25.55 -3.30
C TRP A 617 27.69 26.01 -4.76
N TYR A 618 27.42 25.12 -5.72
CA TYR A 618 27.63 25.40 -7.14
C TYR A 618 26.39 25.99 -7.82
N ILE A 619 25.18 25.72 -7.33
CA ILE A 619 23.91 26.20 -7.91
C ILE A 619 23.25 27.24 -7.00
N LEU A 620 22.78 26.84 -5.81
CA LEU A 620 21.91 27.67 -4.96
C LEU A 620 22.60 28.90 -4.34
N SER A 621 23.92 28.96 -4.37
CA SER A 621 24.73 30.11 -3.92
C SER A 621 25.62 30.68 -5.03
N SER A 622 25.31 30.38 -6.29
CA SER A 622 26.10 30.80 -7.45
C SER A 622 26.15 32.33 -7.64
N GLY A 623 25.02 33.01 -7.47
CA GLY A 623 24.86 34.45 -7.69
C GLY A 623 25.55 35.33 -6.65
N ASP A 624 25.18 35.22 -5.37
CA ASP A 624 25.79 35.99 -4.27
C ASP A 624 26.15 35.07 -3.10
N ARG A 625 27.23 34.28 -3.27
CA ARG A 625 27.71 33.35 -2.24
C ARG A 625 28.10 34.05 -0.94
N LYS A 626 28.48 35.33 -0.98
CA LYS A 626 28.82 36.09 0.24
C LYS A 626 27.56 36.31 1.07
N ALA A 627 26.50 36.84 0.45
CA ALA A 627 25.19 36.98 1.10
C ALA A 627 24.66 35.63 1.60
N PHE A 628 24.70 34.60 0.76
CA PHE A 628 24.23 33.25 1.13
C PHE A 628 24.98 32.70 2.36
N ASN A 629 26.32 32.81 2.39
CA ASN A 629 27.12 32.41 3.55
C ASN A 629 26.80 33.23 4.82
N GLU A 630 26.40 34.48 4.69
CA GLU A 630 26.00 35.32 5.82
C GLU A 630 24.61 34.93 6.35
N SER A 631 23.64 34.65 5.47
CA SER A 631 22.30 34.15 5.83
C SER A 631 22.36 32.79 6.52
N VAL A 632 23.10 31.85 5.96
CA VAL A 632 23.35 30.53 6.57
C VAL A 632 23.95 30.65 7.98
N ARG A 633 24.83 31.62 8.23
CA ARG A 633 25.40 31.89 9.57
C ARG A 633 24.48 32.65 10.52
N ARG A 634 23.39 33.26 10.04
CA ARG A 634 22.31 33.80 10.89
C ARG A 634 21.35 32.68 11.29
N ILE A 635 20.91 31.88 10.32
CA ILE A 635 20.11 30.66 10.55
C ILE A 635 20.85 29.70 11.51
N ASP A 636 22.18 29.56 11.42
CA ASP A 636 22.91 28.70 12.36
C ASP A 636 22.91 29.20 13.82
N LYS A 637 22.60 30.48 14.09
CA LYS A 637 22.46 31.00 15.47
C LYS A 637 21.09 30.74 16.08
N TRP A 638 20.07 30.45 15.26
CA TRP A 638 18.71 30.17 15.72
C TRP A 638 18.59 28.82 16.43
N ASP A 639 17.75 28.73 17.45
CA ASP A 639 17.54 27.49 18.19
C ASP A 639 16.42 26.64 17.55
N PHE A 640 16.79 25.72 16.65
CA PHE A 640 15.87 24.76 16.03
C PHE A 640 16.32 23.32 16.20
N ASN A 641 15.36 22.43 16.45
CA ASN A 641 15.54 20.98 16.48
C ASN A 641 14.72 20.25 15.40
N ARG A 642 13.66 20.89 14.88
CA ARG A 642 12.80 20.38 13.81
C ARG A 642 12.97 21.22 12.54
N LEU A 643 12.81 20.63 11.36
CA LEU A 643 12.89 21.34 10.08
C LEU A 643 11.87 20.79 9.07
N ILE A 644 11.22 21.71 8.38
CA ILE A 644 10.25 21.49 7.30
C ILE A 644 10.84 22.06 5.99
N PRO A 645 11.10 21.20 4.99
CA PRO A 645 11.29 21.62 3.61
C PRO A 645 9.97 21.60 2.84
N CYS A 646 9.90 22.32 1.72
CA CYS A 646 8.85 22.09 0.71
C CYS A 646 9.08 20.80 -0.10
N HIS A 647 10.34 20.38 -0.24
CA HIS A 647 10.73 19.19 -1.00
C HIS A 647 11.53 18.18 -0.16
N GLY A 648 10.83 17.22 0.44
CA GLY A 648 11.46 16.16 1.27
C GLY A 648 10.61 15.71 2.44
N ASP A 649 11.13 14.74 3.20
CA ASP A 649 10.54 14.31 4.48
C ASP A 649 10.80 15.37 5.57
N VAL A 650 9.92 15.49 6.58
CA VAL A 650 10.21 16.35 7.75
C VAL A 650 11.39 15.80 8.55
N VAL A 651 12.32 16.67 8.94
CA VAL A 651 13.33 16.32 9.96
C VAL A 651 12.74 16.61 11.34
N GLU A 652 12.05 15.62 11.92
CA GLU A 652 11.30 15.75 13.18
C GLU A 652 12.18 16.06 14.42
N SER A 653 13.46 15.67 14.40
CA SER A 653 14.42 15.96 15.47
C SER A 653 15.85 15.90 14.94
N GLY A 654 16.80 16.57 15.59
CA GLY A 654 18.20 16.63 15.18
C GLY A 654 18.48 17.55 13.99
N ALA A 655 17.50 18.36 13.56
CA ALA A 655 17.60 19.19 12.36
C ALA A 655 18.81 20.14 12.34
N LYS A 656 19.28 20.59 13.51
CA LYS A 656 20.50 21.40 13.61
C LYS A 656 21.75 20.68 13.10
N GLY A 657 21.86 19.38 13.37
CA GLY A 657 22.95 18.54 12.87
C GLY A 657 22.84 18.32 11.36
N VAL A 658 21.62 18.10 10.85
CA VAL A 658 21.35 17.99 9.42
C VAL A 658 21.70 19.28 8.67
N PHE A 659 21.21 20.42 9.14
CA PHE A 659 21.50 21.74 8.57
C PHE A 659 23.02 22.01 8.55
N ARG A 660 23.71 21.83 9.69
CA ARG A 660 25.18 21.99 9.77
C ARG A 660 25.94 21.02 8.88
N THR A 661 25.42 19.81 8.67
CA THR A 661 26.02 18.85 7.73
C THR A 661 25.93 19.34 6.30
N VAL A 662 24.74 19.76 5.83
CA VAL A 662 24.57 20.21 4.43
C VAL A 662 25.21 21.58 4.19
N MET A 663 25.22 22.47 5.19
CA MET A 663 25.72 23.84 5.10
C MET A 663 27.18 24.04 5.52
N GLU A 664 27.90 22.96 5.87
CA GLU A 664 29.29 22.96 6.34
C GLU A 664 30.21 23.95 5.59
N TRP A 665 30.26 23.85 4.26
CA TRP A 665 31.13 24.70 3.43
C TRP A 665 30.74 26.18 3.49
N HIS A 666 29.45 26.49 3.65
CA HIS A 666 28.93 27.85 3.76
C HIS A 666 29.20 28.46 5.13
N LEU A 667 29.13 27.64 6.19
CA LEU A 667 29.51 28.01 7.55
C LEU A 667 31.02 28.32 7.64
N GLU A 668 31.87 27.39 7.19
CA GLU A 668 33.33 27.60 7.13
C GLU A 668 33.75 28.69 6.12
N GLY A 669 32.92 28.97 5.11
CA GLY A 669 33.24 29.90 4.02
C GLY A 669 34.23 29.35 2.98
N ARG A 670 34.57 28.06 3.08
CA ARG A 670 35.51 27.34 2.21
C ARG A 670 35.03 25.90 2.00
N LYS A 671 35.56 25.22 0.99
CA LYS A 671 35.39 23.77 0.84
C LYS A 671 36.47 23.04 1.62
N ASN A 672 36.09 22.00 2.33
CA ASN A 672 36.97 20.88 2.59
C ASN A 672 36.84 19.91 1.39
N ILE A 673 37.97 19.44 0.86
CA ILE A 673 38.08 18.61 -0.36
C ILE A 673 38.14 17.13 0.03
#